data_AF-A0AAU4LEW0-F1
#
_entry.id   AF-A0AAU4LEW0-F1
#
_cell.length_a   1.000
_cell.length_b   1.000
_cell.length_c   1.000
_cell.angle_alpha   90.00
_cell.angle_beta   90.00
_cell.angle_gamma   90.00
#
_symmetry.space_group_name_H-M   'P 1'
#
loop_
_entity.id
_entity.type
_entity.pdbx_description
1 polymer ?
#
loop_
_entity_poly.entity_id
_entity_poly.type
_entity_poly.pdbx_seq_one_letter_code
_entity_poly.pdbx_strand_id
1 'polypeptide(L)'
;MAEDTQDLMDAQDFPRQYARTRRFSLGVPRHFTVSPDGSRVLFVRSTGGEDRVSRLWLYEDGQERVLADPPPAFGRAYPHLAALTLGGEADVPEAEKVRRERARETSSGVVSYATDSAALMVAFTLGGELWTVRTDGGAPRRIATAGPAVDPRPSPDGDRIAYVSGGALHVVRADGSDDRLLAAPESPEVTYGLSDHVSAESIHRTRGHWWSPEGDALLVARVDTSPVQRWYIADPANPAKQPVSLPYPAAGTANAEVSMHIMRLEGAGRTAVEIPEAAGEDHFASQWTDPTFEYVTAASWDSHGPLISVQTRDQRSEYVLAVDPATGATRTQHRAHDRAWVALMPGTPVRLPSGTPVIPWCCSDTHGLRIGDAFTPDGLQVREVVGTVGERVFFTASEDPTEIHVWSHDPDAGFVRVSEEPGVHTAHVGGDTVVLDSGTDEGQTVTVLHGGKPVGQIAVLAEKPRVTPRPEFLTLGERELRSQLFLPSWHEPGSGKLPLLLNPYSGAGIQLVVHERGWWSAVSQWFAEQGFAVLVTDGRGTPGRGRAWAKAIHGDRLTPVLEDQIDALHEAASRHPDLDLDAVAIRGWSYGGYLAAGAVLHHPEIFHAAVAGAAPTDRRLYDTHWEERFLGHPDVQPENYERSSLVPYAHKLTRPLLLVHGVADDNVVFAHMLRFSSALLAAGRPHTVLPLSGATHLVTQEDQVSNLMLLETAFLKKSLNSPSI
;
A
#
# COMPACT_ATOMS: atom_id res chain seq x y z
N MET A 1 14.90 -31.07 -23.48
CA MET A 1 14.30 -32.32 -22.94
C MET A 1 14.60 -32.51 -21.45
N ALA A 2 15.84 -32.64 -20.99
CA ALA A 2 16.14 -32.80 -19.55
C ALA A 2 15.89 -31.51 -18.75
N GLU A 3 16.24 -30.35 -19.30
CA GLU A 3 15.94 -29.03 -18.72
C GLU A 3 14.43 -28.74 -18.74
N ASP A 4 13.73 -28.96 -19.87
CA ASP A 4 12.26 -28.79 -19.94
C ASP A 4 11.49 -29.68 -18.95
N THR A 5 12.00 -30.88 -18.64
CA THR A 5 11.37 -31.78 -17.65
C THR A 5 11.58 -31.26 -16.22
N GLN A 6 12.71 -30.62 -15.94
CA GLN A 6 13.01 -30.02 -14.64
C GLN A 6 12.17 -28.75 -14.43
N ASP A 7 12.05 -27.88 -15.43
CA ASP A 7 11.22 -26.67 -15.39
C ASP A 7 9.74 -27.00 -15.09
N LEU A 8 9.21 -28.08 -15.70
CA LEU A 8 7.85 -28.56 -15.44
C LEU A 8 7.67 -29.15 -14.02
N MET A 9 8.67 -29.87 -13.51
CA MET A 9 8.65 -30.38 -12.13
C MET A 9 8.73 -29.25 -11.10
N ASP A 10 9.57 -28.24 -11.35
CA ASP A 10 9.71 -27.08 -10.47
C ASP A 10 8.46 -26.19 -10.47
N ALA A 11 7.75 -26.10 -11.59
CA ALA A 11 6.45 -25.43 -11.67
C ALA A 11 5.35 -26.11 -10.84
N GLN A 12 5.40 -27.43 -10.62
CA GLN A 12 4.39 -28.13 -9.80
C GLN A 12 4.48 -27.75 -8.30
N ASP A 13 5.69 -27.51 -7.80
CA ASP A 13 5.91 -27.14 -6.40
C ASP A 13 5.73 -25.63 -6.13
N PHE A 14 5.69 -24.80 -7.17
CA PHE A 14 5.63 -23.34 -7.05
C PHE A 14 4.46 -22.83 -6.19
N PRO A 15 3.19 -23.28 -6.33
CA PRO A 15 2.10 -22.78 -5.50
C PRO A 15 2.33 -22.97 -3.99
N ARG A 16 2.97 -24.08 -3.59
CA ARG A 16 3.34 -24.34 -2.19
C ARG A 16 4.48 -23.43 -1.74
N GLN A 17 5.51 -23.27 -2.57
CA GLN A 17 6.60 -22.34 -2.29
C GLN A 17 6.07 -20.91 -2.11
N TYR A 18 5.31 -20.41 -3.09
CA TYR A 18 4.69 -19.08 -3.09
C TYR A 18 3.87 -18.81 -1.83
N ALA A 19 3.10 -19.82 -1.38
CA ALA A 19 2.32 -19.74 -0.16
C ALA A 19 3.19 -19.72 1.11
N ARG A 20 4.17 -20.61 1.22
CA ARG A 20 5.05 -20.75 2.38
C ARG A 20 5.97 -19.53 2.58
N THR A 21 6.46 -18.94 1.49
CA THR A 21 7.32 -17.75 1.48
C THR A 21 6.53 -16.44 1.56
N ARG A 22 5.19 -16.52 1.60
CA ARG A 22 4.26 -15.39 1.60
C ARG A 22 4.53 -14.42 0.45
N ARG A 23 4.48 -14.94 -0.77
CA ARG A 23 4.78 -14.17 -1.99
C ARG A 23 6.22 -13.66 -2.03
N PHE A 24 7.16 -14.46 -1.51
CA PHE A 24 8.58 -14.13 -1.43
C PHE A 24 8.92 -12.88 -0.61
N SER A 25 8.02 -12.45 0.29
CA SER A 25 8.24 -11.27 1.14
C SER A 25 9.08 -11.57 2.38
N LEU A 26 9.16 -12.84 2.80
CA LEU A 26 9.99 -13.24 3.94
C LEU A 26 11.47 -13.16 3.54
N GLY A 27 12.34 -12.79 4.48
CA GLY A 27 13.78 -12.62 4.26
C GLY A 27 14.17 -11.31 3.56
N VAL A 28 13.21 -10.51 3.10
CA VAL A 28 13.45 -9.18 2.51
C VAL A 28 13.60 -8.14 3.65
N PRO A 29 14.71 -7.37 3.70
CA PRO A 29 14.85 -6.28 4.67
C PRO A 29 13.93 -5.11 4.31
N ARG A 30 13.34 -4.46 5.32
CA ARG A 30 12.34 -3.40 5.16
C ARG A 30 12.31 -2.45 6.35
N HIS A 31 11.55 -1.37 6.24
CA HIS A 31 11.43 -0.32 7.27
C HIS A 31 12.78 0.24 7.70
N PHE A 32 13.58 0.70 6.74
CA PHE A 32 14.92 1.22 7.04
C PHE A 32 14.87 2.57 7.77
N THR A 33 15.79 2.77 8.70
CA THR A 33 16.10 4.07 9.31
C THR A 33 17.61 4.26 9.28
N VAL A 34 18.08 5.35 8.68
CA VAL A 34 19.50 5.71 8.67
C VAL A 34 19.70 6.79 9.72
N SER A 35 20.71 6.65 10.58
CA SER A 35 21.02 7.66 11.60
C SER A 35 21.44 8.99 10.95
N PRO A 36 21.25 10.14 11.61
CA PRO A 36 21.67 11.43 11.06
C PRO A 36 23.18 11.55 10.80
N ASP A 37 23.99 10.79 11.53
CA ASP A 37 25.44 10.70 11.31
C ASP A 37 25.83 9.71 10.19
N GLY A 38 24.87 8.98 9.63
CA GLY A 38 25.05 7.99 8.57
C GLY A 38 25.74 6.70 9.00
N SER A 39 26.07 6.52 10.28
CA SER A 39 26.83 5.36 10.77
C SER A 39 25.99 4.11 11.01
N ARG A 40 24.69 4.26 11.22
CA ARG A 40 23.77 3.16 11.60
C ARG A 40 22.62 3.06 10.60
N VAL A 41 22.34 1.83 10.18
CA VAL A 41 21.15 1.50 9.41
C VAL A 41 20.34 0.45 10.15
N LEU A 42 19.18 0.85 10.66
CA LEU A 42 18.23 -0.05 11.32
C LEU A 42 17.25 -0.58 10.26
N PHE A 43 16.81 -1.83 10.42
CA PHE A 43 15.81 -2.44 9.52
C PHE A 43 15.15 -3.66 10.17
N VAL A 44 14.06 -4.12 9.57
CA VAL A 44 13.35 -5.34 9.96
C VAL A 44 13.56 -6.41 8.88
N ARG A 45 13.91 -7.64 9.29
CA ARG A 45 14.07 -8.79 8.38
C ARG A 45 13.89 -10.10 9.17
N SER A 46 13.35 -11.15 8.55
CA SER A 46 13.43 -12.50 9.12
C SER A 46 14.83 -13.12 8.89
N THR A 47 15.11 -14.31 9.43
CA THR A 47 16.42 -14.98 9.23
C THR A 47 16.52 -15.79 7.93
N GLY A 48 15.45 -15.85 7.15
CA GLY A 48 15.41 -16.54 5.86
C GLY A 48 14.04 -16.43 5.19
N GLY A 49 13.96 -16.84 3.93
CA GLY A 49 12.76 -16.69 3.09
C GLY A 49 11.57 -17.58 3.43
N GLU A 50 11.68 -18.42 4.47
CA GLU A 50 10.58 -19.23 5.02
C GLU A 50 10.32 -18.92 6.51
N ASP A 51 11.15 -18.07 7.12
CA ASP A 51 11.02 -17.69 8.51
C ASP A 51 9.94 -16.60 8.67
N ARG A 52 8.86 -16.94 9.36
CA ARG A 52 7.70 -16.06 9.59
C ARG A 52 7.91 -15.03 10.71
N VAL A 53 9.05 -15.09 11.40
CA VAL A 53 9.37 -14.20 12.52
C VAL A 53 10.37 -13.13 12.06
N SER A 54 9.89 -11.89 11.99
CA SER A 54 10.70 -10.72 11.73
C SER A 54 11.44 -10.27 13.01
N ARG A 55 12.69 -9.82 12.82
CA ARG A 55 13.58 -9.31 13.87
C ARG A 55 14.02 -7.90 13.55
N LEU A 56 14.42 -7.16 14.58
CA LEU A 56 15.08 -5.85 14.42
C LEU A 56 16.59 -6.05 14.25
N TRP A 57 17.14 -5.49 13.19
CA TRP A 57 18.55 -5.55 12.82
C TRP A 57 19.18 -4.17 12.82
N LEU A 58 20.50 -4.15 12.98
CA LEU A 58 21.37 -3.00 12.80
C LEU A 58 22.52 -3.39 11.88
N TYR A 59 22.75 -2.58 10.85
CA TYR A 59 23.95 -2.58 10.03
C TYR A 59 24.83 -1.39 10.43
N GLU A 60 26.08 -1.68 10.80
CA GLU A 60 27.08 -0.72 11.28
C GLU A 60 28.46 -1.29 10.90
N ASP A 61 29.36 -0.46 10.37
CA ASP A 61 30.73 -0.84 9.97
C ASP A 61 30.82 -2.09 9.06
N GLY A 62 29.87 -2.26 8.14
CA GLY A 62 29.86 -3.39 7.20
C GLY A 62 29.36 -4.70 7.79
N GLN A 63 28.81 -4.69 9.02
CA GLN A 63 28.32 -5.88 9.70
C GLN A 63 26.86 -5.73 10.11
N GLU A 64 26.12 -6.83 10.02
CA GLU A 64 24.74 -6.93 10.51
C GLU A 64 24.71 -7.61 11.88
N ARG A 65 23.93 -7.05 12.81
CA ARG A 65 23.62 -7.68 14.10
C ARG A 65 22.15 -7.56 14.44
N VAL A 66 21.62 -8.61 15.07
CA VAL A 66 20.26 -8.60 15.62
C VAL A 66 20.25 -7.76 16.89
N LEU A 67 19.37 -6.76 16.95
CA LEU A 67 19.12 -5.96 18.16
C LEU A 67 17.99 -6.54 19.00
N ALA A 68 16.93 -7.01 18.35
CA ALA A 68 15.81 -7.66 19.02
C ALA A 68 15.39 -8.91 18.24
N ASP A 69 15.65 -10.06 18.85
CA ASP A 69 15.09 -11.35 18.45
C ASP A 69 13.89 -11.63 19.37
N PRO A 70 12.71 -11.98 18.85
CA PRO A 70 11.65 -12.59 19.65
C PRO A 70 11.88 -14.12 19.74
N PRO A 71 12.60 -14.68 20.75
CA PRO A 71 12.82 -16.12 20.84
C PRO A 71 11.56 -16.91 21.26
N PRO A 72 11.56 -18.24 21.00
CA PRO A 72 10.69 -19.22 21.68
C PRO A 72 10.79 -19.18 23.22
N ALA A 73 11.86 -18.62 23.77
CA ALA A 73 12.06 -18.43 25.20
C ALA A 73 11.18 -17.31 25.80
N PHE A 74 10.70 -16.35 25.01
CA PHE A 74 9.60 -15.48 25.43
C PHE A 74 8.35 -16.29 25.73
N GLY A 75 8.13 -17.40 25.02
CA GLY A 75 7.06 -18.36 25.31
C GLY A 75 7.24 -19.17 26.61
N ARG A 76 8.44 -19.27 27.18
CA ARG A 76 8.66 -19.91 28.50
C ARG A 76 8.52 -18.93 29.67
N ALA A 77 8.88 -17.66 29.48
CA ALA A 77 8.70 -16.62 30.49
C ALA A 77 7.30 -15.95 30.43
N TYR A 78 6.68 -15.95 29.24
CA TYR A 78 5.39 -15.32 28.92
C TYR A 78 4.60 -16.24 27.96
N PRO A 79 3.98 -17.32 28.47
CA PRO A 79 3.31 -18.34 27.64
C PRO A 79 2.17 -17.81 26.74
N HIS A 80 1.62 -16.62 27.00
CA HIS A 80 0.66 -15.94 26.11
C HIS A 80 1.32 -15.37 24.84
N LEU A 81 2.61 -14.99 24.87
CA LEU A 81 3.34 -14.52 23.68
C LEU A 81 3.81 -15.65 22.75
N ALA A 82 3.88 -16.90 23.25
CA ALA A 82 4.23 -18.06 22.41
C ALA A 82 3.21 -18.31 21.29
N ALA A 83 1.93 -18.05 21.56
CA ALA A 83 0.85 -18.15 20.58
C ALA A 83 1.03 -17.12 19.45
N LEU A 84 1.55 -15.93 19.76
CA LEU A 84 1.76 -14.83 18.82
C LEU A 84 2.93 -15.06 17.85
N THR A 85 3.90 -15.90 18.21
CA THR A 85 5.00 -16.34 17.32
C THR A 85 4.63 -17.54 16.44
N LEU A 86 3.54 -18.25 16.75
CA LEU A 86 3.10 -19.46 16.05
C LEU A 86 1.82 -19.26 15.22
N GLY A 87 1.45 -18.02 14.90
CA GLY A 87 0.27 -17.71 14.09
C GLY A 87 -1.07 -17.74 14.85
N GLY A 88 -1.04 -17.73 16.18
CA GLY A 88 -2.23 -17.52 17.00
C GLY A 88 -2.56 -16.03 17.09
N GLU A 89 -3.57 -15.58 16.32
CA GLU A 89 -4.09 -14.20 16.33
C GLU A 89 -4.89 -13.82 17.59
N ALA A 90 -5.05 -14.74 18.54
CA ALA A 90 -5.98 -14.59 19.66
C ALA A 90 -5.61 -13.47 20.66
N ASP A 91 -4.31 -13.13 20.80
CA ASP A 91 -3.81 -12.22 21.83
C ASP A 91 -3.28 -10.86 21.29
N VAL A 92 -3.43 -10.58 19.98
CA VAL A 92 -3.10 -9.24 19.42
C VAL A 92 -4.27 -8.27 19.67
N PRO A 93 -4.03 -7.05 20.19
CA PRO A 93 -5.08 -6.02 20.30
C PRO A 93 -5.72 -5.71 18.95
N GLU A 94 -7.03 -5.48 18.91
CA GLU A 94 -7.76 -5.25 17.65
C GLU A 94 -7.20 -4.06 16.84
N ALA A 95 -6.82 -2.97 17.52
CA ALA A 95 -6.20 -1.81 16.88
C ALA A 95 -4.89 -2.16 16.15
N GLU A 96 -4.11 -3.09 16.69
CA GLU A 96 -2.88 -3.57 16.06
C GLU A 96 -3.19 -4.53 14.89
N LYS A 97 -4.25 -5.34 14.97
CA LYS A 97 -4.71 -6.16 13.83
C LYS A 97 -5.13 -5.29 12.66
N VAL A 98 -5.98 -4.29 12.92
CA VAL A 98 -6.41 -3.32 11.90
C VAL A 98 -5.19 -2.62 11.30
N ARG A 99 -4.25 -2.14 12.13
CA ARG A 99 -3.02 -1.51 11.64
C ARG A 99 -2.21 -2.44 10.73
N ARG A 100 -2.04 -3.72 11.10
CA ARG A 100 -1.30 -4.70 10.30
C ARG A 100 -1.96 -4.97 8.96
N GLU A 101 -3.28 -5.15 8.95
CA GLU A 101 -4.04 -5.35 7.70
C GLU A 101 -3.83 -4.15 6.75
N ARG A 102 -3.96 -2.93 7.28
CA ARG A 102 -3.75 -1.68 6.52
C ARG A 102 -2.30 -1.51 6.04
N ALA A 103 -1.32 -1.97 6.83
CA ALA A 103 0.08 -2.00 6.43
C ALA A 103 0.44 -3.19 5.51
N ARG A 104 -0.52 -4.06 5.18
CA ARG A 104 -0.31 -5.33 4.45
C ARG A 104 0.76 -6.21 5.09
N GLU A 105 0.86 -6.14 6.41
CA GLU A 105 1.83 -6.84 7.22
C GLU A 105 1.33 -8.24 7.58
N THR A 106 2.03 -9.26 7.10
CA THR A 106 1.66 -10.65 7.38
C THR A 106 2.58 -11.32 8.42
N SER A 107 3.79 -10.81 8.63
CA SER A 107 4.83 -11.39 9.51
C SER A 107 4.49 -11.25 10.99
N SER A 108 5.09 -12.14 11.78
CA SER A 108 5.09 -12.08 13.24
C SER A 108 6.40 -11.48 13.75
N GLY A 109 6.52 -11.24 15.06
CA GLY A 109 7.71 -10.64 15.67
C GLY A 109 7.72 -9.11 15.57
N VAL A 110 8.90 -8.52 15.42
CA VAL A 110 9.05 -7.06 15.27
C VAL A 110 8.70 -6.71 13.83
N VAL A 111 7.55 -6.08 13.62
CA VAL A 111 7.08 -5.69 12.28
C VAL A 111 7.24 -4.20 11.99
N SER A 112 7.43 -3.39 13.03
CA SER A 112 7.71 -1.96 12.92
C SER A 112 8.42 -1.47 14.17
N TYR A 113 9.10 -0.33 14.05
CA TYR A 113 9.75 0.35 15.15
C TYR A 113 9.77 1.87 14.90
N ALA A 114 10.15 2.62 15.92
CA ALA A 114 10.45 4.04 15.83
C ALA A 114 11.72 4.34 16.63
N THR A 115 12.38 5.45 16.33
CA THR A 115 13.62 5.85 17.00
C THR A 115 13.54 7.25 17.58
N ASP A 116 14.43 7.56 18.52
CA ASP A 116 14.80 8.94 18.81
C ASP A 116 15.51 9.57 17.59
N SER A 117 15.77 10.88 17.64
CA SER A 117 16.35 11.60 16.49
C SER A 117 17.75 11.12 16.15
N ALA A 118 18.52 10.62 17.12
CA ALA A 118 19.87 10.11 16.90
C ALA A 118 19.93 8.64 16.46
N ALA A 119 18.79 7.94 16.39
CA ALA A 119 18.71 6.49 16.19
C ALA A 119 19.56 5.69 17.20
N LEU A 120 19.56 6.15 18.46
CA LEU A 120 20.24 5.52 19.58
C LEU A 120 19.29 4.69 20.45
N MET A 121 18.03 5.12 20.57
CA MET A 121 16.97 4.39 21.26
C MET A 121 15.89 3.98 20.27
N VAL A 122 15.58 2.69 20.23
CA VAL A 122 14.54 2.11 19.39
C VAL A 122 13.37 1.64 20.25
N ALA A 123 12.15 2.05 19.92
CA ALA A 123 10.92 1.57 20.53
C ALA A 123 10.10 0.75 19.52
N PHE A 124 9.51 -0.36 19.99
CA PHE A 124 8.69 -1.25 19.17
C PHE A 124 7.67 -2.00 20.02
N THR A 125 6.70 -2.65 19.37
CA THR A 125 5.66 -3.43 20.05
C THR A 125 5.75 -4.92 19.71
N LEU A 126 5.56 -5.77 20.71
CA LEU A 126 5.41 -7.22 20.54
C LEU A 126 4.18 -7.68 21.32
N GLY A 127 3.16 -8.20 20.62
CA GLY A 127 1.92 -8.65 21.28
C GLY A 127 1.18 -7.53 22.03
N GLY A 128 1.31 -6.28 21.58
CA GLY A 128 0.78 -5.11 22.28
C GLY A 128 1.63 -4.65 23.47
N GLU A 129 2.72 -5.33 23.83
CA GLU A 129 3.64 -4.85 24.86
C GLU A 129 4.68 -3.89 24.25
N LEU A 130 5.00 -2.81 24.96
CA LEU A 130 6.04 -1.86 24.57
C LEU A 130 7.43 -2.37 24.97
N TRP A 131 8.36 -2.34 24.03
CA TRP A 131 9.76 -2.70 24.20
C TRP A 131 10.68 -1.58 23.72
N THR A 132 11.83 -1.46 24.38
CA THR A 132 12.91 -0.56 23.95
C THR A 132 14.22 -1.32 23.82
N VAL A 133 15.09 -0.89 22.91
CA VAL A 133 16.47 -1.37 22.81
C VAL A 133 17.39 -0.23 22.40
N ARG A 134 18.63 -0.30 22.87
CA ARG A 134 19.68 0.67 22.60
C ARG A 134 20.58 0.16 21.48
N THR A 135 20.93 1.03 20.53
CA THR A 135 21.78 0.63 19.40
C THR A 135 23.24 0.51 19.79
N ASP A 136 23.71 1.27 20.78
CA ASP A 136 25.06 1.21 21.36
C ASP A 136 25.29 0.01 22.30
N GLY A 137 24.25 -0.76 22.59
CA GLY A 137 24.34 -2.04 23.31
C GLY A 137 23.31 -2.19 24.43
N GLY A 138 23.20 -3.42 24.96
CA GLY A 138 22.20 -3.78 25.97
C GLY A 138 21.08 -4.65 25.39
N ALA A 139 20.40 -5.39 26.29
CA ALA A 139 19.29 -6.26 25.90
C ALA A 139 17.99 -5.46 25.75
N PRO A 140 17.08 -5.88 24.85
CA PRO A 140 15.73 -5.32 24.79
C PRO A 140 15.03 -5.37 26.15
N ARG A 141 14.39 -4.27 26.52
CA ARG A 141 13.71 -4.09 27.80
C ARG A 141 12.22 -3.84 27.59
N ARG A 142 11.39 -4.56 28.34
CA ARG A 142 9.95 -4.28 28.40
C ARG A 142 9.68 -3.03 29.21
N ILE A 143 8.80 -2.18 28.70
CA ILE A 143 8.30 -1.00 29.39
C ILE A 143 6.86 -1.27 29.84
N ALA A 144 6.62 -1.07 31.14
CA ALA A 144 5.27 -1.13 31.68
C ALA A 144 4.45 0.05 31.14
N THR A 145 3.23 -0.22 30.71
CA THR A 145 2.31 0.74 30.09
C THR A 145 0.91 0.53 30.67
N ALA A 146 0.04 1.53 30.54
CA ALA A 146 -1.33 1.51 31.07
C ALA A 146 -2.20 0.36 30.51
N GLY A 147 -1.84 -0.16 29.34
CA GLY A 147 -2.49 -1.26 28.64
C GLY A 147 -1.71 -1.59 27.38
N PRO A 148 -2.29 -2.36 26.43
CA PRO A 148 -1.61 -2.62 25.16
C PRO A 148 -1.26 -1.31 24.45
N ALA A 149 0.00 -1.18 24.05
CA ALA A 149 0.56 0.00 23.42
C ALA A 149 0.46 -0.10 21.89
N VAL A 150 0.07 1.01 21.27
CA VAL A 150 -0.02 1.19 19.83
C VAL A 150 0.77 2.44 19.44
N ASP A 151 1.47 2.34 18.30
CA ASP A 151 2.27 3.43 17.69
C ASP A 151 3.24 4.12 18.67
N PRO A 152 4.15 3.40 19.36
CA PRO A 152 5.09 4.04 20.26
C PRO A 152 6.08 4.94 19.51
N ARG A 153 6.26 6.18 19.99
CA ARG A 153 7.13 7.20 19.40
C ARG A 153 8.07 7.76 20.46
N PRO A 154 9.38 7.46 20.39
CA PRO A 154 10.38 8.14 21.19
C PRO A 154 10.34 9.66 21.01
N SER A 155 10.59 10.40 22.08
CA SER A 155 10.92 11.83 21.99
C SER A 155 12.26 12.02 21.25
N PRO A 156 12.55 13.21 20.70
CA PRO A 156 13.79 13.46 19.96
C PRO A 156 15.08 13.10 20.71
N ASP A 157 15.09 13.28 22.03
CA ASP A 157 16.20 12.95 22.95
C ASP A 157 16.21 11.48 23.43
N GLY A 158 15.14 10.72 23.15
CA GLY A 158 14.99 9.31 23.56
C GLY A 158 14.63 9.08 25.03
N ASP A 159 14.37 10.14 25.80
CA ASP A 159 14.11 10.07 27.24
C ASP A 159 12.66 9.67 27.57
N ARG A 160 11.73 9.90 26.64
CA ARG A 160 10.30 9.63 26.76
C ARG A 160 9.77 8.91 25.53
N ILE A 161 8.62 8.27 25.68
CA ILE A 161 7.92 7.55 24.62
C ILE A 161 6.43 7.91 24.70
N ALA A 162 5.92 8.52 23.64
CA ALA A 162 4.48 8.68 23.44
C ALA A 162 3.91 7.37 22.91
N TYR A 163 2.74 6.95 23.37
CA TYR A 163 2.06 5.77 22.87
C TYR A 163 0.55 5.89 23.10
N VAL A 164 -0.24 5.13 22.34
CA VAL A 164 -1.70 5.08 22.52
C VAL A 164 -2.10 3.78 23.19
N SER A 165 -3.00 3.84 24.16
CA SER A 165 -3.64 2.67 24.76
C SER A 165 -5.13 2.93 24.99
N GLY A 166 -5.99 2.03 24.52
CA GLY A 166 -7.44 2.17 24.66
C GLY A 166 -8.02 3.47 24.08
N GLY A 167 -7.40 4.03 23.04
CA GLY A 167 -7.77 5.32 22.45
C GLY A 167 -7.25 6.56 23.19
N ALA A 168 -6.61 6.39 24.34
CA ALA A 168 -5.98 7.45 25.11
C ALA A 168 -4.50 7.63 24.74
N LEU A 169 -4.03 8.87 24.69
CA LEU A 169 -2.62 9.19 24.44
C LEU A 169 -1.86 9.29 25.77
N HIS A 170 -0.77 8.55 25.87
CA HIS A 170 0.10 8.47 27.04
C HIS A 170 1.53 8.87 26.69
N VAL A 171 2.29 9.28 27.72
CA VAL A 171 3.73 9.50 27.64
C VAL A 171 4.38 8.85 28.86
N VAL A 172 5.33 7.95 28.63
CA VAL A 172 6.11 7.26 29.66
C VAL A 172 7.59 7.57 29.50
N ARG A 173 8.38 7.56 30.59
CA ARG A 173 9.84 7.64 30.46
C ARG A 173 10.40 6.34 29.88
N ALA A 174 11.53 6.43 29.17
CA ALA A 174 12.16 5.26 28.56
C ALA A 174 12.64 4.20 29.58
N ASP A 175 12.73 4.54 30.87
CA ASP A 175 12.99 3.61 31.96
C ASP A 175 11.72 2.96 32.55
N GLY A 176 10.54 3.31 32.03
CA GLY A 176 9.23 2.84 32.47
C GLY A 176 8.65 3.56 33.69
N SER A 177 9.30 4.61 34.18
CA SER A 177 8.75 5.46 35.23
C SER A 177 7.84 6.56 34.65
N ASP A 178 7.04 7.18 35.52
CA ASP A 178 6.31 8.41 35.20
C ASP A 178 5.41 8.27 33.95
N ASP A 179 4.66 7.18 33.86
CA ASP A 179 3.62 6.99 32.84
C ASP A 179 2.45 7.95 33.11
N ARG A 180 2.27 8.90 32.19
CA ARG A 180 1.30 9.99 32.30
C ARG A 180 0.27 9.88 31.17
N LEU A 181 -1.00 10.01 31.54
CA LEU A 181 -2.10 10.24 30.61
C LEU A 181 -2.05 11.69 30.11
N LEU A 182 -1.90 11.87 28.80
CA LEU A 182 -1.86 13.20 28.16
C LEU A 182 -3.23 13.62 27.64
N ALA A 183 -3.99 12.69 27.05
CA ALA A 183 -5.35 12.93 26.60
C ALA A 183 -6.21 11.67 26.74
N ALA A 184 -7.36 11.81 27.41
CA ALA A 184 -8.38 10.77 27.50
C ALA A 184 -9.46 10.98 26.42
N PRO A 185 -9.96 9.90 25.81
CA PRO A 185 -11.08 9.99 24.89
C PRO A 185 -12.37 10.41 25.60
N GLU A 186 -13.16 11.28 24.97
CA GLU A 186 -14.44 11.74 25.54
C GLU A 186 -15.55 10.67 25.49
N SER A 187 -15.45 9.72 24.55
CA SER A 187 -16.35 8.56 24.39
C SER A 187 -15.59 7.39 23.75
N PRO A 188 -16.16 6.16 23.72
CA PRO A 188 -15.55 5.02 23.05
C PRO A 188 -15.27 5.20 21.54
N GLU A 189 -15.97 6.13 20.88
CA GLU A 189 -15.83 6.44 19.46
C GLU A 189 -14.72 7.45 19.17
N VAL A 190 -14.15 8.06 20.22
CA VAL A 190 -13.09 9.05 20.10
C VAL A 190 -11.74 8.43 20.42
N THR A 191 -10.73 8.81 19.65
CA THR A 191 -9.33 8.47 19.94
C THR A 191 -8.42 9.67 19.80
N TYR A 192 -7.30 9.65 20.52
CA TYR A 192 -6.22 10.60 20.41
C TYR A 192 -4.94 9.90 19.95
N GLY A 193 -4.24 10.50 19.00
CA GLY A 193 -2.92 10.02 18.56
C GLY A 193 -2.94 8.90 17.52
N LEU A 194 -4.13 8.48 17.05
CA LEU A 194 -4.33 7.49 15.98
C LEU A 194 -4.94 8.11 14.72
N SER A 195 -4.87 7.37 13.62
CA SER A 195 -5.54 7.69 12.34
C SER A 195 -6.91 7.00 12.25
N ASP A 196 -7.85 7.62 11.55
CA ASP A 196 -9.11 6.98 11.15
C ASP A 196 -8.90 6.02 9.95
N HIS A 197 -9.97 5.28 9.59
CA HIS A 197 -9.93 4.31 8.49
C HIS A 197 -9.45 4.91 7.17
N VAL A 198 -10.03 6.04 6.75
CA VAL A 198 -9.74 6.68 5.45
C VAL A 198 -8.32 7.25 5.45
N SER A 199 -7.90 7.85 6.57
CA SER A 199 -6.53 8.32 6.72
C SER A 199 -5.51 7.20 6.55
N ALA A 200 -5.76 6.02 7.14
CA ALA A 200 -4.85 4.89 7.05
C ALA A 200 -4.88 4.18 5.69
N GLU A 201 -6.06 3.90 5.15
CA GLU A 201 -6.23 3.07 3.94
C GLU A 201 -6.02 3.86 2.64
N SER A 202 -6.62 5.04 2.51
CA SER A 202 -6.75 5.76 1.22
C SER A 202 -5.81 6.97 1.10
N ILE A 203 -5.53 7.64 2.22
CA ILE A 203 -4.60 8.78 2.31
C ILE A 203 -3.17 8.30 2.61
N HIS A 204 -3.02 7.13 3.25
CA HIS A 204 -1.75 6.57 3.73
C HIS A 204 -1.08 7.38 4.86
N ARG A 205 -1.85 8.20 5.59
CA ARG A 205 -1.44 8.80 6.87
C ARG A 205 -1.73 7.83 8.01
N THR A 206 -0.76 6.97 8.31
CA THR A 206 -0.88 5.95 9.37
C THR A 206 -0.69 6.52 10.79
N ARG A 207 -0.01 7.67 10.92
CA ARG A 207 0.30 8.32 12.21
C ARG A 207 -0.78 9.30 12.65
N GLY A 208 -0.95 9.42 13.97
CA GLY A 208 -1.83 10.44 14.59
C GLY A 208 -1.15 11.36 15.60
N HIS A 209 0.17 11.25 15.85
CA HIS A 209 0.87 12.19 16.72
C HIS A 209 2.35 12.40 16.34
N TRP A 210 2.88 13.60 16.62
CA TRP A 210 4.22 14.06 16.24
C TRP A 210 4.85 14.93 17.33
N TRP A 211 6.04 14.56 17.80
CA TRP A 211 6.79 15.30 18.81
C TRP A 211 7.26 16.66 18.30
N SER A 212 7.25 17.67 19.17
CA SER A 212 8.05 18.89 18.96
C SER A 212 9.54 18.53 18.94
N PRO A 213 10.39 19.29 18.22
CA PRO A 213 11.84 19.06 18.20
C PRO A 213 12.49 19.10 19.58
N GLU A 214 11.92 19.87 20.51
CA GLU A 214 12.40 20.00 21.89
C GLU A 214 11.89 18.88 22.81
N GLY A 215 10.97 18.02 22.35
CA GLY A 215 10.38 16.94 23.15
C GLY A 215 9.44 17.39 24.27
N ASP A 216 9.01 18.66 24.27
CA ASP A 216 8.17 19.27 25.31
C ASP A 216 6.66 19.32 24.96
N ALA A 217 6.31 19.00 23.72
CA ALA A 217 4.95 19.02 23.21
C ALA A 217 4.72 17.99 22.09
N LEU A 218 3.44 17.72 21.81
CA LEU A 218 2.98 16.83 20.74
C LEU A 218 1.91 17.54 19.89
N LEU A 219 2.00 17.44 18.57
CA LEU A 219 0.89 17.66 17.65
C LEU A 219 0.11 16.35 17.58
N VAL A 220 -1.20 16.40 17.77
CA VAL A 220 -2.05 15.21 17.98
C VAL A 220 -3.33 15.33 17.19
N ALA A 221 -3.65 14.30 16.42
CA ALA A 221 -4.96 14.11 15.83
C ALA A 221 -5.94 13.57 16.88
N ARG A 222 -7.08 14.26 17.03
CA ARG A 222 -8.30 13.74 17.67
C ARG A 222 -9.20 13.25 16.55
N VAL A 223 -9.60 11.99 16.63
CA VAL A 223 -10.49 11.34 15.66
C VAL A 223 -11.78 10.97 16.37
N ASP A 224 -12.92 11.44 15.84
CA ASP A 224 -14.26 11.10 16.32
C ASP A 224 -15.01 10.30 15.26
N THR A 225 -15.30 9.03 15.58
CA THR A 225 -16.00 8.12 14.67
C THR A 225 -17.50 8.01 14.95
N SER A 226 -18.04 8.81 15.88
CA SER A 226 -19.48 8.78 16.19
C SER A 226 -20.42 9.07 15.01
N PRO A 227 -20.09 9.94 14.02
CA PRO A 227 -20.96 10.13 12.85
C PRO A 227 -20.83 9.00 11.81
N VAL A 228 -19.77 8.18 11.90
CA VAL A 228 -19.47 7.16 10.90
C VAL A 228 -20.39 5.95 11.10
N GLN A 229 -20.96 5.46 10.00
CA GLN A 229 -21.78 4.26 10.03
C GLN A 229 -20.96 3.04 10.47
N ARG A 230 -21.55 2.20 11.31
CA ARG A 230 -20.91 0.97 11.78
C ARG A 230 -21.35 -0.21 10.94
N TRP A 231 -20.38 -0.90 10.37
CA TRP A 231 -20.58 -2.18 9.69
C TRP A 231 -20.17 -3.33 10.61
N TYR A 232 -20.63 -4.54 10.26
CA TYR A 232 -20.40 -5.73 11.06
C TYR A 232 -19.82 -6.83 10.17
N ILE A 233 -18.63 -7.29 10.52
CA ILE A 233 -17.96 -8.41 9.86
C ILE A 233 -18.14 -9.63 10.77
N ALA A 234 -18.96 -10.57 10.32
CA ALA A 234 -19.19 -11.82 11.01
C ALA A 234 -18.32 -12.93 10.42
N ASP A 235 -18.05 -13.96 11.21
CA ASP A 235 -17.48 -15.22 10.72
C ASP A 235 -18.56 -16.31 10.78
N PRO A 236 -19.29 -16.56 9.68
CA PRO A 236 -20.34 -17.57 9.63
C PRO A 236 -19.85 -19.00 9.91
N ALA A 237 -18.55 -19.29 9.75
CA ALA A 237 -17.99 -20.59 10.10
C ALA A 237 -17.83 -20.76 11.61
N ASN A 238 -17.80 -19.66 12.36
CA ASN A 238 -17.72 -19.62 13.83
C ASN A 238 -18.89 -18.79 14.41
N PRO A 239 -20.15 -19.24 14.27
CA PRO A 239 -21.34 -18.42 14.58
C PRO A 239 -21.49 -18.04 16.06
N ALA A 240 -20.73 -18.67 16.96
CA ALA A 240 -20.68 -18.29 18.37
C ALA A 240 -19.78 -17.06 18.64
N LYS A 241 -18.90 -16.69 17.69
CA LYS A 241 -18.04 -15.51 17.79
C LYS A 241 -18.87 -14.27 17.47
N GLN A 242 -18.79 -13.25 18.33
CA GLN A 242 -19.46 -11.99 18.07
C GLN A 242 -18.89 -11.32 16.80
N PRO A 243 -19.73 -10.70 15.96
CA PRO A 243 -19.26 -9.93 14.81
C PRO A 243 -18.34 -8.79 15.25
N VAL A 244 -17.31 -8.51 14.45
CA VAL A 244 -16.45 -7.34 14.63
C VAL A 244 -17.20 -6.12 14.11
N SER A 245 -17.28 -5.07 14.93
CA SER A 245 -17.89 -3.80 14.52
C SER A 245 -16.82 -2.83 14.05
N LEU A 246 -16.96 -2.32 12.83
CA LEU A 246 -16.02 -1.42 12.17
C LEU A 246 -16.74 -0.12 11.80
N PRO A 247 -16.27 1.07 12.23
CA PRO A 247 -16.68 2.33 11.61
C PRO A 247 -16.15 2.36 10.17
N TYR A 248 -17.06 2.37 9.19
CA TYR A 248 -16.72 2.33 7.77
C TYR A 248 -17.43 3.46 7.01
N PRO A 249 -16.70 4.48 6.55
CA PRO A 249 -17.27 5.60 5.80
C PRO A 249 -17.39 5.22 4.32
N ALA A 250 -18.48 4.55 3.95
CA ALA A 250 -18.77 4.27 2.54
C ALA A 250 -19.06 5.58 1.77
N ALA A 251 -18.81 5.58 0.46
CA ALA A 251 -19.06 6.73 -0.41
C ALA A 251 -20.48 7.29 -0.22
N GLY A 252 -20.59 8.61 -0.07
CA GLY A 252 -21.82 9.35 0.21
C GLY A 252 -22.24 9.38 1.69
N THR A 253 -21.52 8.71 2.58
CA THR A 253 -21.81 8.70 4.03
C THR A 253 -20.84 9.60 4.80
N ALA A 254 -21.06 9.79 6.11
CA ALA A 254 -20.22 10.68 6.92
C ALA A 254 -18.82 10.10 7.15
N ASN A 255 -17.80 10.96 7.04
CA ASN A 255 -16.44 10.68 7.48
C ASN A 255 -16.29 10.83 9.00
N ALA A 256 -15.16 10.35 9.53
CA ALA A 256 -14.77 10.66 10.90
C ALA A 256 -14.42 12.15 11.01
N GLU A 257 -14.77 12.79 12.12
CA GLU A 257 -14.33 14.16 12.37
C GLU A 257 -12.89 14.14 12.89
N VAL A 258 -11.98 14.74 12.11
CA VAL A 258 -10.56 14.82 12.46
C VAL A 258 -10.20 16.26 12.80
N SER A 259 -9.66 16.47 14.00
CA SER A 259 -9.16 17.78 14.44
C SER A 259 -7.73 17.65 14.98
N MET A 260 -6.95 18.72 14.85
CA MET A 260 -5.56 18.74 15.28
C MET A 260 -5.40 19.56 16.57
N HIS A 261 -4.59 19.08 17.49
CA HIS A 261 -4.38 19.68 18.81
C HIS A 261 -2.89 19.68 19.17
N ILE A 262 -2.41 20.77 19.77
CA ILE A 262 -1.09 20.83 20.38
C ILE A 262 -1.25 20.56 21.87
N MET A 263 -0.50 19.58 22.38
CA MET A 263 -0.50 19.14 23.76
C MET A 263 0.89 19.34 24.36
N ARG A 264 1.00 20.26 25.33
CA ARG A 264 2.25 20.44 26.10
C ARG A 264 2.32 19.41 27.22
N LEU A 265 3.54 18.91 27.51
CA LEU A 265 3.74 17.98 28.62
C LEU A 265 3.61 18.64 29.99
N GLU A 266 3.92 19.94 30.07
CA GLU A 266 3.87 20.74 31.29
C GLU A 266 2.90 21.91 31.11
N GLY A 267 2.09 22.16 32.14
CA GLY A 267 0.93 23.07 32.05
C GLY A 267 -0.22 22.41 31.28
N ALA A 268 -1.41 22.34 31.88
CA ALA A 268 -2.55 21.59 31.36
C ALA A 268 -3.24 22.23 30.13
N GLY A 269 -2.46 22.70 29.14
CA GLY A 269 -2.95 23.39 27.96
C GLY A 269 -3.05 22.48 26.74
N ARG A 270 -4.29 22.16 26.35
CA ARG A 270 -4.64 21.71 25.01
C ARG A 270 -4.94 22.94 24.15
N THR A 271 -4.23 23.09 23.04
CA THR A 271 -4.46 24.18 22.07
C THR A 271 -5.00 23.58 20.79
N ALA A 272 -6.23 23.91 20.41
CA ALA A 272 -6.81 23.45 19.15
C ALA A 272 -6.16 24.18 17.97
N VAL A 273 -5.87 23.46 16.89
CA VAL A 273 -5.37 24.05 15.65
C VAL A 273 -6.55 24.56 14.83
N GLU A 274 -6.47 25.81 14.39
CA GLU A 274 -7.52 26.48 13.62
C GLU A 274 -7.44 26.07 12.14
N ILE A 275 -8.16 25.01 11.76
CA ILE A 275 -8.28 24.59 10.36
C ILE A 275 -9.37 25.45 9.68
N PRO A 276 -9.13 26.04 8.50
CA PRO A 276 -10.16 26.71 7.73
C PRO A 276 -11.35 25.77 7.47
N GLU A 277 -12.57 26.26 7.60
CA GLU A 277 -13.78 25.43 7.39
C GLU A 277 -13.91 24.97 5.94
N ALA A 278 -13.57 25.84 4.98
CA ALA A 278 -13.71 25.57 3.55
C ALA A 278 -12.62 26.22 2.70
N ALA A 279 -12.46 25.69 1.48
CA ALA A 279 -11.60 26.28 0.46
C ALA A 279 -12.12 27.65 -0.01
N GLY A 280 -11.20 28.52 -0.45
CA GLY A 280 -11.50 29.87 -0.91
C GLY A 280 -12.09 29.94 -2.31
N GLU A 281 -12.23 31.17 -2.84
CA GLU A 281 -12.81 31.46 -4.16
C GLU A 281 -12.04 30.86 -5.35
N ASP A 282 -10.81 30.38 -5.12
CA ASP A 282 -9.95 29.68 -6.08
C ASP A 282 -10.34 28.21 -6.32
N HIS A 283 -11.22 27.65 -5.48
CA HIS A 283 -11.78 26.31 -5.68
C HIS A 283 -12.63 26.23 -6.96
N PHE A 284 -12.35 25.24 -7.82
CA PHE A 284 -13.04 25.11 -9.09
C PHE A 284 -14.53 24.76 -8.89
N ALA A 285 -15.42 25.52 -9.52
CA ALA A 285 -16.84 25.18 -9.55
C ALA A 285 -17.09 23.77 -10.13
N SER A 286 -18.07 23.05 -9.57
CA SER A 286 -18.57 21.77 -10.09
C SER A 286 -20.03 21.54 -9.66
N GLN A 287 -20.60 20.39 -10.00
CA GLN A 287 -21.90 19.96 -9.48
C GLN A 287 -21.86 19.66 -7.98
N TRP A 288 -20.69 19.26 -7.46
CA TRP A 288 -20.44 19.15 -6.04
C TRP A 288 -19.93 20.51 -5.54
N THR A 289 -20.77 21.20 -4.77
CA THR A 289 -20.55 22.61 -4.40
C THR A 289 -19.99 22.82 -3.00
N ASP A 290 -19.91 21.76 -2.19
CA ASP A 290 -19.40 21.81 -0.82
C ASP A 290 -17.86 21.88 -0.83
N PRO A 291 -17.25 23.01 -0.43
CA PRO A 291 -15.81 23.19 -0.43
C PRO A 291 -15.19 22.92 0.95
N THR A 292 -15.89 22.23 1.86
CA THR A 292 -15.40 21.99 3.22
C THR A 292 -14.18 21.08 3.25
N PHE A 293 -13.27 21.37 4.20
CA PHE A 293 -12.12 20.52 4.47
C PHE A 293 -12.52 19.38 5.41
N GLU A 294 -12.53 18.15 4.90
CA GLU A 294 -12.85 16.96 5.70
C GLU A 294 -11.61 16.11 6.04
N TYR A 295 -10.52 16.25 5.28
CA TYR A 295 -9.36 15.38 5.41
C TYR A 295 -8.13 16.14 5.91
N VAL A 296 -7.46 15.63 6.94
CA VAL A 296 -6.08 15.99 7.26
C VAL A 296 -5.16 14.98 6.57
N THR A 297 -4.53 15.38 5.48
CA THR A 297 -3.78 14.49 4.57
C THR A 297 -2.35 14.25 5.03
N ALA A 298 -1.72 15.24 5.64
CA ALA A 298 -0.36 15.15 6.17
C ALA A 298 -0.19 16.00 7.42
N ALA A 299 0.75 15.62 8.28
CA ALA A 299 1.17 16.40 9.42
C ALA A 299 2.61 16.11 9.81
N SER A 300 3.32 17.13 10.29
CA SER A 300 4.69 17.04 10.78
C SER A 300 4.98 18.18 11.77
N TRP A 301 6.09 18.05 12.50
CA TRP A 301 6.60 19.11 13.36
C TRP A 301 8.13 19.17 13.21
N ASP A 302 8.63 20.29 12.71
CA ASP A 302 10.05 20.58 12.52
C ASP A 302 10.47 21.83 13.32
N SER A 303 11.72 22.29 13.16
CA SER A 303 12.26 23.46 13.87
C SER A 303 11.50 24.78 13.60
N HIS A 304 10.71 24.86 12.53
CA HIS A 304 9.86 26.01 12.19
C HIS A 304 8.44 25.89 12.77
N GLY A 305 8.15 24.82 13.52
CA GLY A 305 6.85 24.55 14.12
C GLY A 305 6.05 23.46 13.41
N PRO A 306 4.78 23.26 13.77
CA PRO A 306 3.92 22.28 13.11
C PRO A 306 3.54 22.69 11.67
N LEU A 307 3.40 21.70 10.80
CA LEU A 307 2.89 21.81 9.43
C LEU A 307 1.80 20.77 9.23
N ILE A 308 0.67 21.15 8.65
CA ILE A 308 -0.42 20.22 8.31
C ILE A 308 -0.88 20.46 6.87
N SER A 309 -1.39 19.41 6.22
CA SER A 309 -2.11 19.50 4.96
C SER A 309 -3.56 19.11 5.16
N VAL A 310 -4.47 19.86 4.52
CA VAL A 310 -5.91 19.60 4.55
C VAL A 310 -6.49 19.58 3.14
N GLN A 311 -7.43 18.67 2.89
CA GLN A 311 -8.03 18.46 1.58
C GLN A 311 -9.56 18.47 1.66
N THR A 312 -10.20 19.07 0.66
CA THR A 312 -11.67 19.12 0.55
C THR A 312 -12.23 17.73 0.30
N ARG A 313 -13.51 17.51 0.64
CA ARG A 313 -14.14 16.19 0.43
C ARG A 313 -14.10 15.73 -1.04
N ASP A 314 -14.37 16.65 -1.96
CA ASP A 314 -14.28 16.40 -3.41
C ASP A 314 -12.83 16.27 -3.92
N GLN A 315 -11.84 16.48 -3.05
CA GLN A 315 -10.39 16.39 -3.28
C GLN A 315 -9.86 17.35 -4.35
N ARG A 316 -10.61 18.38 -4.70
CA ARG A 316 -10.23 19.35 -5.75
C ARG A 316 -9.44 20.55 -5.23
N SER A 317 -9.29 20.64 -3.91
CA SER A 317 -8.41 21.60 -3.23
C SER A 317 -7.60 20.92 -2.12
N GLU A 318 -6.31 21.23 -2.03
CA GLU A 318 -5.46 20.90 -0.88
C GLU A 318 -4.69 22.14 -0.42
N TYR A 319 -4.72 22.43 0.89
CA TYR A 319 -3.97 23.52 1.51
C TYR A 319 -2.91 22.97 2.46
N VAL A 320 -1.70 23.53 2.36
CA VAL A 320 -0.62 23.33 3.33
C VAL A 320 -0.61 24.51 4.29
N LEU A 321 -0.72 24.24 5.59
CA LEU A 321 -0.86 25.23 6.65
C LEU A 321 0.30 25.12 7.65
N ALA A 322 0.98 26.24 7.89
CA ALA A 322 1.87 26.37 9.04
C ALA A 322 1.05 26.73 10.28
N VAL A 323 1.34 26.10 11.41
CA VAL A 323 0.61 26.29 12.66
C VAL A 323 1.47 27.07 13.65
N ASP A 324 0.90 28.06 14.32
CA ASP A 324 1.52 28.71 15.48
C ASP A 324 1.37 27.79 16.71
N PRO A 325 2.48 27.30 17.31
CA PRO A 325 2.39 26.31 18.39
C PRO A 325 1.88 26.86 19.73
N ALA A 326 1.78 28.18 19.89
CA ALA A 326 1.30 28.82 21.12
C ALA A 326 -0.21 29.10 21.08
N THR A 327 -0.72 29.45 19.90
CA THR A 327 -2.11 29.90 19.72
C THR A 327 -2.98 28.91 18.94
N GLY A 328 -2.37 28.02 18.14
CA GLY A 328 -3.09 27.14 17.22
C GLY A 328 -3.54 27.82 15.93
N ALA A 329 -3.31 29.13 15.78
CA ALA A 329 -3.64 29.87 14.56
C ALA A 329 -2.85 29.33 13.36
N THR A 330 -3.49 29.29 12.20
CA THR A 330 -2.85 28.77 10.98
C THR A 330 -2.60 29.85 9.93
N ARG A 331 -1.54 29.65 9.15
CA ARG A 331 -1.22 30.45 7.96
C ARG A 331 -1.03 29.52 6.76
N THR A 332 -1.79 29.75 5.71
CA THR A 332 -1.62 29.01 4.45
C THR A 332 -0.26 29.30 3.82
N GLN A 333 0.51 28.24 3.57
CA GLN A 333 1.82 28.27 2.91
C GLN A 333 1.69 27.93 1.42
N HIS A 334 0.82 26.97 1.10
CA HIS A 334 0.59 26.53 -0.27
C HIS A 334 -0.87 26.15 -0.49
N ARG A 335 -1.32 26.29 -1.74
CA ARG A 335 -2.63 25.89 -2.24
C ARG A 335 -2.45 25.14 -3.55
N ALA A 336 -3.07 23.98 -3.65
CA ALA A 336 -3.17 23.22 -4.88
C ALA A 336 -4.64 23.04 -5.24
N HIS A 337 -4.95 23.17 -6.53
CA HIS A 337 -6.29 23.01 -7.08
C HIS A 337 -6.26 22.20 -8.36
N ASP A 338 -7.30 21.40 -8.56
CA ASP A 338 -7.46 20.60 -9.77
C ASP A 338 -8.93 20.47 -10.15
N ARG A 339 -9.22 20.35 -11.44
CA ARG A 339 -10.60 20.16 -11.91
C ARG A 339 -11.14 18.76 -11.65
N ALA A 340 -10.27 17.76 -11.59
CA ALA A 340 -10.63 16.37 -11.30
C ALA A 340 -10.34 16.05 -9.82
N TRP A 341 -9.07 15.99 -9.44
CA TRP A 341 -8.62 15.88 -8.05
C TRP A 341 -7.16 16.31 -7.92
N VAL A 342 -6.77 16.76 -6.73
CA VAL A 342 -5.40 17.01 -6.32
C VAL A 342 -4.82 15.70 -5.79
N ALA A 343 -3.83 15.15 -6.52
CA ALA A 343 -3.16 13.92 -6.11
C ALA A 343 -2.19 14.21 -4.96
N LEU A 344 -2.26 13.39 -3.91
CA LEU A 344 -1.33 13.43 -2.79
C LEU A 344 -0.03 12.73 -3.20
N MET A 345 1.11 13.39 -3.02
CA MET A 345 2.43 12.81 -3.29
C MET A 345 3.07 12.36 -1.98
N PRO A 346 3.36 11.06 -1.81
CA PRO A 346 4.00 10.55 -0.60
C PRO A 346 5.31 11.30 -0.26
N GLY A 347 5.54 11.50 1.03
CA GLY A 347 6.70 12.24 1.54
C GLY A 347 6.61 13.77 1.44
N THR A 348 5.53 14.29 0.88
CA THR A 348 5.26 15.74 0.83
C THR A 348 4.05 16.11 1.68
N PRO A 349 3.94 17.39 2.11
CA PRO A 349 4.98 18.41 2.08
C PRO A 349 6.10 18.11 3.11
N VAL A 350 7.31 18.61 2.83
CA VAL A 350 8.40 18.68 3.81
C VAL A 350 9.04 20.06 3.78
N ARG A 351 9.56 20.55 4.91
CA ARG A 351 10.35 21.78 4.97
C ARG A 351 11.81 21.45 5.23
N LEU A 352 12.68 22.04 4.44
CA LEU A 352 14.13 21.97 4.65
C LEU A 352 14.53 22.77 5.90
N PRO A 353 15.75 22.56 6.46
CA PRO A 353 16.27 23.35 7.58
C PRO A 353 16.28 24.86 7.34
N SER A 354 16.41 25.31 6.08
CA SER A 354 16.25 26.70 5.67
C SER A 354 14.81 27.25 5.78
N GLY A 355 13.81 26.39 6.00
CA GLY A 355 12.39 26.71 5.95
C GLY A 355 11.79 26.59 4.55
N THR A 356 12.60 26.25 3.55
CA THR A 356 12.18 26.08 2.15
C THR A 356 11.20 24.91 2.02
N PRO A 357 10.00 25.12 1.46
CA PRO A 357 9.04 24.04 1.26
C PRO A 357 9.41 23.19 0.04
N VAL A 358 9.26 21.88 0.21
CA VAL A 358 9.26 20.88 -0.85
C VAL A 358 7.82 20.39 -1.00
N ILE A 359 7.22 20.70 -2.14
CA ILE A 359 5.80 20.49 -2.39
C ILE A 359 5.58 19.91 -3.78
N PRO A 360 4.46 19.19 -3.99
CA PRO A 360 4.06 18.77 -5.32
C PRO A 360 3.88 19.98 -6.23
N TRP A 361 4.29 19.84 -7.48
CA TRP A 361 4.10 20.82 -8.52
C TRP A 361 3.60 20.14 -9.78
N CYS A 362 2.67 20.78 -10.48
CA CYS A 362 2.15 20.26 -11.73
C CYS A 362 2.35 21.30 -12.83
N CYS A 363 3.05 20.92 -13.90
CA CYS A 363 3.16 21.70 -15.13
C CYS A 363 2.81 20.80 -16.30
N SER A 364 1.94 21.26 -17.20
CA SER A 364 1.45 20.42 -18.30
C SER A 364 0.93 19.06 -17.77
N ASP A 365 1.45 17.95 -18.28
CA ASP A 365 1.15 16.59 -17.87
C ASP A 365 2.08 16.03 -16.78
N THR A 366 3.13 16.78 -16.41
CA THR A 366 4.15 16.35 -15.45
C THR A 366 3.63 16.45 -14.01
N HIS A 367 3.77 15.36 -13.26
CA HIS A 367 3.62 15.32 -11.81
C HIS A 367 5.00 15.45 -11.16
N GLY A 368 5.39 16.67 -10.81
CA GLY A 368 6.75 17.02 -10.38
C GLY A 368 6.84 17.58 -8.96
N LEU A 369 8.03 18.08 -8.60
CA LEU A 369 8.30 18.75 -7.33
C LEU A 369 8.74 20.20 -7.55
N ARG A 370 8.33 21.06 -6.62
CA ARG A 370 8.92 22.39 -6.42
C ARG A 370 9.70 22.39 -5.11
N ILE A 371 10.97 22.76 -5.19
CA ILE A 371 11.92 22.90 -4.09
C ILE A 371 12.37 24.35 -4.06
N GLY A 372 11.67 25.19 -3.29
CA GLY A 372 11.87 26.65 -3.34
C GLY A 372 11.58 27.20 -4.74
N ASP A 373 12.62 27.65 -5.44
CA ASP A 373 12.56 28.16 -6.83
C ASP A 373 12.99 27.11 -7.88
N ALA A 374 13.47 25.95 -7.46
CA ALA A 374 13.81 24.85 -8.34
C ALA A 374 12.58 23.97 -8.64
N PHE A 375 12.47 23.53 -9.88
CA PHE A 375 11.39 22.66 -10.35
C PHE A 375 11.99 21.43 -11.02
N THR A 376 11.43 20.26 -10.78
CA THR A 376 11.85 19.05 -11.50
C THR A 376 11.67 19.23 -13.01
N PRO A 377 12.54 18.61 -13.83
CA PRO A 377 12.43 18.66 -15.29
C PRO A 377 11.05 18.22 -15.81
N ASP A 378 10.65 18.78 -16.95
CA ASP A 378 9.43 18.35 -17.63
C ASP A 378 9.56 16.89 -18.12
N GLY A 379 8.49 16.12 -18.01
CA GLY A 379 8.46 14.69 -18.31
C GLY A 379 8.90 13.78 -17.16
N LEU A 380 9.62 14.30 -16.14
CA LEU A 380 10.05 13.51 -14.98
C LEU A 380 8.89 13.33 -13.99
N GLN A 381 8.27 12.16 -14.00
CA GLN A 381 7.12 11.82 -13.17
C GLN A 381 7.58 11.40 -11.77
N VAL A 382 7.59 12.35 -10.83
CA VAL A 382 7.93 12.08 -9.43
C VAL A 382 6.89 11.16 -8.80
N ARG A 383 7.35 10.14 -8.08
CA ARG A 383 6.50 9.17 -7.38
C ARG A 383 6.36 9.50 -5.90
N GLU A 384 7.48 9.80 -5.23
CA GLU A 384 7.52 10.11 -3.79
C GLU A 384 8.79 10.88 -3.43
N VAL A 385 8.73 11.65 -2.34
CA VAL A 385 9.92 12.15 -1.64
C VAL A 385 10.30 11.13 -0.57
N VAL A 386 11.50 10.53 -0.70
CA VAL A 386 11.95 9.46 0.21
C VAL A 386 12.70 9.99 1.43
N GLY A 387 13.17 11.23 1.39
CA GLY A 387 13.77 11.88 2.54
C GLY A 387 14.58 13.13 2.20
N THR A 388 15.11 13.76 3.25
CA THR A 388 15.94 14.97 3.15
C THR A 388 17.15 14.85 4.07
N VAL A 389 18.31 15.33 3.61
CA VAL A 389 19.52 15.47 4.44
C VAL A 389 20.04 16.89 4.27
N GLY A 390 19.98 17.69 5.34
CA GLY A 390 20.26 19.12 5.21
C GLY A 390 19.33 19.76 4.18
N GLU A 391 19.89 20.45 3.20
CA GLU A 391 19.14 21.06 2.09
C GLU A 391 18.96 20.12 0.87
N ARG A 392 19.50 18.90 0.93
CA ARG A 392 19.39 17.92 -0.15
C ARG A 392 18.07 17.16 -0.03
N VAL A 393 17.35 17.06 -1.14
CA VAL A 393 16.09 16.31 -1.25
C VAL A 393 16.34 15.05 -2.05
N PHE A 394 15.87 13.91 -1.56
CA PHE A 394 15.87 12.64 -2.28
C PHE A 394 14.44 12.23 -2.61
N PHE A 395 14.21 11.78 -3.83
CA PHE A 395 12.89 11.41 -4.34
C PHE A 395 13.02 10.31 -5.39
N THR A 396 11.94 9.57 -5.64
CA THR A 396 11.89 8.62 -6.76
C THR A 396 11.10 9.21 -7.91
N ALA A 397 11.49 8.90 -9.15
CA ALA A 397 10.82 9.39 -10.34
C ALA A 397 11.00 8.47 -11.55
N SER A 398 10.07 8.56 -12.49
CA SER A 398 10.06 7.82 -13.76
C SER A 398 10.18 8.77 -14.95
N GLU A 399 11.04 8.42 -15.90
CA GLU A 399 11.01 8.99 -17.26
C GLU A 399 10.35 8.00 -18.22
N ASP A 400 10.78 6.72 -18.18
CA ASP A 400 9.98 5.60 -18.67
C ASP A 400 9.08 5.10 -17.52
N PRO A 401 7.77 4.93 -17.71
CA PRO A 401 6.91 4.32 -16.71
C PRO A 401 7.38 2.93 -16.24
N THR A 402 8.13 2.15 -17.03
CA THR A 402 8.60 0.81 -16.63
C THR A 402 9.77 0.83 -15.63
N GLU A 403 10.31 2.01 -15.32
CA GLU A 403 11.45 2.20 -14.43
C GLU A 403 11.13 3.26 -13.37
N ILE A 404 11.62 3.07 -12.15
CA ILE A 404 11.51 4.03 -11.05
C ILE A 404 12.91 4.22 -10.49
N HIS A 405 13.51 5.38 -10.70
CA HIS A 405 14.86 5.67 -10.21
C HIS A 405 14.84 6.58 -8.99
N VAL A 406 15.90 6.48 -8.18
CA VAL A 406 16.18 7.44 -7.11
C VAL A 406 16.93 8.63 -7.71
N TRP A 407 16.48 9.82 -7.35
CA TRP A 407 17.06 11.11 -7.69
C TRP A 407 17.37 11.90 -6.43
N SER A 408 18.29 12.84 -6.56
CA SER A 408 18.57 13.84 -5.55
C SER A 408 18.54 15.23 -6.18
N HIS A 409 18.16 16.23 -5.39
CA HIS A 409 18.34 17.64 -5.71
C HIS A 409 19.20 18.28 -4.64
N ASP A 410 20.31 18.85 -5.07
CA ASP A 410 21.21 19.65 -4.25
C ASP A 410 21.20 21.11 -4.77
N PRO A 411 21.16 22.14 -3.91
CA PRO A 411 21.15 23.53 -4.36
C PRO A 411 22.33 23.91 -5.28
N ASP A 412 23.50 23.29 -5.07
CA ASP A 412 24.72 23.61 -5.83
C ASP A 412 24.87 22.72 -7.08
N ALA A 413 24.44 21.46 -7.01
CA ALA A 413 24.61 20.49 -8.11
C ALA A 413 23.36 20.28 -8.98
N GLY A 414 22.19 20.76 -8.55
CA GLY A 414 20.91 20.55 -9.21
C GLY A 414 20.40 19.12 -9.07
N PHE A 415 19.65 18.65 -10.07
CA PHE A 415 19.05 17.31 -10.09
C PHE A 415 20.03 16.26 -10.61
N VAL A 416 20.24 15.20 -9.83
CA VAL A 416 21.15 14.09 -10.16
C VAL A 416 20.46 12.76 -9.90
N ARG A 417 20.51 11.85 -10.88
CA ARG A 417 20.04 10.47 -10.70
C ARG A 417 21.06 9.67 -9.90
N VAL A 418 20.60 8.94 -8.89
CA VAL A 418 21.42 8.15 -7.96
C VAL A 418 21.51 6.68 -8.37
N SER A 419 20.43 6.10 -8.89
CA SER A 419 20.39 4.73 -9.43
C SER A 419 20.63 4.71 -10.94
N GLU A 420 21.31 3.70 -11.47
CA GLU A 420 21.70 3.63 -12.89
C GLU A 420 20.97 2.56 -13.70
N GLU A 421 20.89 1.33 -13.20
CA GLU A 421 20.31 0.20 -13.95
C GLU A 421 18.79 0.31 -14.09
N PRO A 422 18.18 -0.21 -15.17
CA PRO A 422 16.73 -0.33 -15.28
C PRO A 422 16.14 -1.15 -14.13
N GLY A 423 15.12 -0.60 -13.48
CA GLY A 423 14.47 -1.28 -12.37
C GLY A 423 13.58 -0.39 -11.54
N VAL A 424 13.17 -0.92 -10.39
CA VAL A 424 12.42 -0.21 -9.37
C VAL A 424 13.35 0.03 -8.18
N HIS A 425 13.66 1.30 -7.94
CA HIS A 425 14.58 1.74 -6.91
C HIS A 425 13.88 2.67 -5.92
N THR A 426 14.16 2.47 -4.64
CA THR A 426 13.85 3.43 -3.58
C THR A 426 15.07 3.61 -2.68
N ALA A 427 15.03 4.60 -1.79
CA ALA A 427 16.16 4.89 -0.92
C ALA A 427 15.75 5.36 0.47
N HIS A 428 16.65 5.15 1.43
CA HIS A 428 16.57 5.71 2.77
C HIS A 428 17.87 6.45 3.08
N VAL A 429 17.75 7.65 3.66
CA VAL A 429 18.88 8.59 3.72
C VAL A 429 19.12 9.11 5.14
N GLY A 430 20.39 9.31 5.48
CA GLY A 430 20.83 9.88 6.75
C GLY A 430 22.33 10.19 6.72
N GLY A 431 22.71 11.41 7.09
CA GLY A 431 24.08 11.89 6.91
C GLY A 431 24.52 11.76 5.44
N ASP A 432 25.75 11.29 5.22
CA ASP A 432 26.26 11.02 3.87
C ASP A 432 25.93 9.60 3.36
N THR A 433 25.06 8.88 4.09
CA THR A 433 24.69 7.49 3.80
C THR A 433 23.35 7.41 3.10
N VAL A 434 23.31 6.64 2.01
CA VAL A 434 22.09 6.29 1.26
C VAL A 434 21.99 4.78 1.20
N VAL A 435 20.90 4.23 1.74
CA VAL A 435 20.55 2.81 1.58
C VAL A 435 19.67 2.73 0.34
N LEU A 436 20.23 2.19 -0.74
CA LEU A 436 19.55 2.02 -2.03
C LEU A 436 18.97 0.61 -2.11
N ASP A 437 17.65 0.50 -2.10
CA ASP A 437 16.91 -0.75 -2.30
C ASP A 437 16.48 -0.82 -3.77
N SER A 438 16.94 -1.85 -4.48
CA SER A 438 16.85 -1.96 -5.93
C SER A 438 16.31 -3.33 -6.32
N GLY A 439 15.13 -3.35 -6.95
CA GLY A 439 14.58 -4.51 -7.64
C GLY A 439 14.83 -4.39 -9.14
N THR A 440 15.60 -5.32 -9.71
CA THR A 440 15.88 -5.38 -11.15
C THR A 440 15.50 -6.74 -11.74
N ASP A 441 15.79 -6.95 -13.02
CA ASP A 441 15.66 -8.27 -13.66
C ASP A 441 16.62 -9.33 -13.08
N GLU A 442 17.68 -8.93 -12.38
CA GLU A 442 18.60 -9.84 -11.69
C GLU A 442 18.15 -10.20 -10.26
N GLY A 443 17.10 -9.52 -9.77
CA GLY A 443 16.54 -9.68 -8.44
C GLY A 443 16.72 -8.45 -7.56
N GLN A 444 16.39 -8.59 -6.28
CA GLN A 444 16.46 -7.49 -5.32
C GLN A 444 17.84 -7.42 -4.66
N THR A 445 18.37 -6.20 -4.53
CA THR A 445 19.61 -5.91 -3.80
C THR A 445 19.43 -4.69 -2.91
N VAL A 446 20.10 -4.67 -1.76
CA VAL A 446 20.14 -3.50 -0.87
C VAL A 446 21.58 -3.07 -0.68
N THR A 447 21.95 -1.95 -1.29
CA THR A 447 23.31 -1.41 -1.31
C THR A 447 23.41 -0.20 -0.39
N VAL A 448 24.42 -0.19 0.47
CA VAL A 448 24.73 0.97 1.32
C VAL A 448 25.78 1.81 0.60
N LEU A 449 25.41 3.04 0.26
CA LEU A 449 26.27 4.05 -0.33
C LEU A 449 26.71 5.03 0.74
N HIS A 450 27.97 5.47 0.68
CA HIS A 450 28.50 6.57 1.48
C HIS A 450 29.21 7.56 0.56
N GLY A 451 28.82 8.84 0.57
CA GLY A 451 29.34 9.83 -0.37
C GLY A 451 29.10 9.45 -1.83
N GLY A 452 27.98 8.77 -2.10
CA GLY A 452 27.62 8.24 -3.41
C GLY A 452 28.38 6.99 -3.87
N LYS A 453 29.23 6.40 -3.01
CA LYS A 453 30.01 5.19 -3.35
C LYS A 453 29.53 3.97 -2.58
N PRO A 454 29.40 2.79 -3.22
CA PRO A 454 29.08 1.55 -2.49
C PRO A 454 30.15 1.23 -1.43
N VAL A 455 29.71 1.02 -0.19
CA VAL A 455 30.56 0.62 0.95
C VAL A 455 30.18 -0.74 1.54
N GLY A 456 29.01 -1.28 1.17
CA GLY A 456 28.61 -2.64 1.52
C GLY A 456 27.17 -2.92 1.11
N GLN A 457 26.65 -4.07 1.52
CA GLN A 457 25.31 -4.54 1.20
C GLN A 457 24.63 -5.10 2.43
N ILE A 458 23.32 -4.89 2.52
CA ILE A 458 22.45 -5.56 3.49
C ILE A 458 21.86 -6.78 2.80
N ALA A 459 21.95 -7.94 3.45
CA ALA A 459 21.57 -9.21 2.85
C ALA A 459 20.04 -9.27 2.60
N VAL A 460 19.69 -9.70 1.38
CA VAL A 460 18.33 -10.11 1.01
C VAL A 460 18.30 -11.64 1.11
N LEU A 461 17.53 -12.16 2.07
CA LEU A 461 17.46 -13.59 2.40
C LEU A 461 16.21 -14.27 1.85
N ALA A 462 15.52 -13.62 0.91
CA ALA A 462 14.32 -14.15 0.29
C ALA A 462 14.60 -15.42 -0.51
N GLU A 463 13.63 -16.34 -0.52
CA GLU A 463 13.69 -17.51 -1.38
C GLU A 463 13.61 -17.10 -2.84
N LYS A 464 14.35 -17.80 -3.71
CA LYS A 464 14.23 -17.62 -5.15
C LYS A 464 13.02 -18.40 -5.67
N PRO A 465 12.15 -17.79 -6.49
CA PRO A 465 11.06 -18.51 -7.14
C PRO A 465 11.57 -19.74 -7.91
N ARG A 466 10.89 -20.89 -7.75
CA ARG A 466 11.15 -22.11 -8.53
C ARG A 466 10.84 -21.96 -10.01
N VAL A 467 9.96 -21.03 -10.36
CA VAL A 467 9.68 -20.64 -11.74
C VAL A 467 10.52 -19.42 -12.07
N THR A 468 11.27 -19.46 -13.17
CA THR A 468 12.05 -18.32 -13.65
C THR A 468 11.20 -17.47 -14.59
N PRO A 469 10.82 -16.23 -14.23
CA PRO A 469 10.05 -15.37 -15.13
C PRO A 469 10.82 -15.03 -16.41
N ARG A 470 10.17 -15.15 -17.56
CA ARG A 470 10.72 -14.82 -18.89
C ARG A 470 9.79 -13.82 -19.61
N PRO A 471 9.60 -12.60 -19.08
CA PRO A 471 8.73 -11.62 -19.71
C PRO A 471 9.32 -11.14 -21.04
N GLU A 472 8.49 -11.14 -22.08
CA GLU A 472 8.71 -10.31 -23.26
C GLU A 472 8.05 -8.95 -23.02
N PHE A 473 8.87 -7.90 -22.93
CA PHE A 473 8.37 -6.54 -22.77
C PHE A 473 7.86 -5.99 -24.11
N LEU A 474 6.62 -5.51 -24.11
CA LEU A 474 5.91 -5.02 -25.28
C LEU A 474 5.41 -3.59 -25.06
N THR A 475 5.37 -2.83 -26.13
CA THR A 475 4.62 -1.56 -26.23
C THR A 475 3.56 -1.73 -27.31
N LEU A 476 2.29 -1.67 -26.91
CA LEU A 476 1.15 -2.11 -27.72
C LEU A 476 0.17 -0.97 -28.03
N GLY A 477 -0.30 -0.91 -29.27
CA GLY A 477 -1.34 -0.01 -29.74
C GLY A 477 -0.94 1.46 -29.80
N GLU A 478 -1.87 2.31 -30.23
CA GLU A 478 -1.66 3.76 -30.42
C GLU A 478 -1.40 4.50 -29.09
N ARG A 479 -1.84 3.94 -27.96
CA ARG A 479 -1.63 4.52 -26.61
C ARG A 479 -0.32 4.09 -25.95
N GLU A 480 0.51 3.33 -26.68
CA GLU A 480 1.79 2.80 -26.20
C GLU A 480 1.64 2.08 -24.85
N LEU A 481 0.73 1.11 -24.80
CA LEU A 481 0.41 0.35 -23.60
C LEU A 481 1.60 -0.53 -23.22
N ARG A 482 2.21 -0.26 -22.06
CA ARG A 482 3.29 -1.08 -21.51
C ARG A 482 2.71 -2.43 -21.11
N SER A 483 3.28 -3.49 -21.67
CA SER A 483 2.81 -4.86 -21.46
C SER A 483 3.96 -5.85 -21.28
N GLN A 484 3.67 -6.97 -20.62
CA GLN A 484 4.54 -8.15 -20.55
C GLN A 484 3.77 -9.36 -21.07
N LEU A 485 4.38 -10.09 -22.00
CA LEU A 485 3.90 -11.39 -22.48
C LEU A 485 4.77 -12.49 -21.89
N PHE A 486 4.13 -13.48 -21.26
CA PHE A 486 4.80 -14.68 -20.76
C PHE A 486 4.30 -15.88 -21.56
N LEU A 487 5.25 -16.58 -22.20
CA LEU A 487 4.98 -17.81 -22.95
C LEU A 487 5.48 -19.02 -22.14
N PRO A 488 4.86 -20.20 -22.33
CA PRO A 488 5.37 -21.42 -21.71
C PRO A 488 6.83 -21.66 -22.09
N SER A 489 7.66 -22.12 -21.15
CA SER A 489 9.08 -22.38 -21.38
C SER A 489 9.38 -23.35 -22.54
N TRP A 490 8.43 -24.24 -22.84
CA TRP A 490 8.48 -25.25 -23.89
C TRP A 490 7.82 -24.83 -25.22
N HIS A 491 7.25 -23.63 -25.29
CA HIS A 491 6.55 -23.17 -26.49
C HIS A 491 7.55 -22.71 -27.56
N GLU A 492 7.43 -23.30 -28.75
CA GLU A 492 8.16 -22.89 -29.95
C GLU A 492 7.21 -22.15 -30.89
N PRO A 493 7.60 -21.01 -31.48
CA PRO A 493 6.76 -20.29 -32.46
C PRO A 493 6.30 -21.20 -33.61
N GLY A 494 4.99 -21.23 -33.86
CA GLY A 494 4.32 -22.07 -34.85
C GLY A 494 4.01 -23.50 -34.39
N SER A 495 4.34 -23.88 -33.15
CA SER A 495 4.07 -25.23 -32.61
C SER A 495 2.59 -25.50 -32.29
N GLY A 496 1.78 -24.45 -32.26
CA GLY A 496 0.35 -24.52 -32.00
C GLY A 496 -0.16 -23.27 -31.30
N LYS A 497 -1.46 -23.05 -31.41
CA LYS A 497 -2.14 -21.95 -30.73
C LYS A 497 -2.19 -22.17 -29.22
N LEU A 498 -1.96 -21.11 -28.45
CA LEU A 498 -2.05 -21.08 -26.99
C LEU A 498 -3.29 -20.31 -26.54
N PRO A 499 -4.10 -20.85 -25.60
CA PRO A 499 -5.16 -20.08 -24.95
C PRO A 499 -4.53 -18.88 -24.23
N LEU A 500 -5.16 -17.72 -24.35
CA LEU A 500 -4.63 -16.50 -23.77
C LEU A 500 -5.26 -16.23 -22.40
N LEU A 501 -4.43 -15.86 -21.42
CA LEU A 501 -4.86 -15.43 -20.10
C LEU A 501 -4.40 -13.99 -19.84
N LEU A 502 -5.35 -13.06 -19.78
CA LEU A 502 -5.07 -11.72 -19.28
C LEU A 502 -4.97 -11.77 -17.76
N ASN A 503 -3.88 -11.21 -17.22
CA ASN A 503 -3.63 -11.14 -15.78
C ASN A 503 -3.34 -9.70 -15.30
N PRO A 504 -4.23 -8.73 -15.59
CA PRO A 504 -4.03 -7.34 -15.17
C PRO A 504 -4.33 -7.12 -13.68
N TYR A 505 -3.74 -6.05 -13.14
CA TYR A 505 -4.39 -5.29 -12.08
C TYR A 505 -5.09 -4.05 -12.67
N SER A 506 -4.31 -3.19 -13.33
CA SER A 506 -4.75 -2.01 -14.11
C SER A 506 -5.65 -1.00 -13.39
N GLY A 507 -5.77 -1.10 -12.06
CA GLY A 507 -6.40 -0.09 -11.22
C GLY A 507 -5.44 1.03 -10.84
N ALA A 508 -5.99 2.19 -10.52
CA ALA A 508 -5.23 3.29 -9.94
C ALA A 508 -4.44 2.83 -8.71
N GLY A 509 -3.18 3.27 -8.59
CA GLY A 509 -2.31 3.01 -7.44
C GLY A 509 -1.41 1.77 -7.55
N ILE A 510 -1.56 0.91 -8.55
CA ILE A 510 -0.63 -0.21 -8.79
C ILE A 510 -0.18 -0.20 -10.24
N GLN A 511 1.10 -0.52 -10.43
CA GLN A 511 1.75 -0.72 -11.71
C GLN A 511 2.41 -2.10 -11.66
N LEU A 512 2.23 -2.92 -12.71
CA LEU A 512 2.80 -4.28 -12.76
C LEU A 512 3.89 -4.43 -13.83
N VAL A 513 3.82 -3.63 -14.88
CA VAL A 513 4.76 -3.67 -16.01
C VAL A 513 5.93 -2.75 -15.71
N VAL A 514 6.90 -3.30 -14.98
CA VAL A 514 8.15 -2.65 -14.58
C VAL A 514 9.33 -3.61 -14.75
N HIS A 515 10.55 -3.08 -14.83
CA HIS A 515 11.81 -3.86 -14.91
C HIS A 515 12.21 -4.47 -13.55
N GLU A 516 11.28 -5.18 -12.91
CA GLU A 516 11.50 -5.87 -11.65
C GLU A 516 10.90 -7.28 -11.72
N ARG A 517 11.69 -8.30 -11.32
CA ARG A 517 11.20 -9.68 -11.18
C ARG A 517 10.51 -9.91 -9.83
N GLY A 518 9.41 -9.19 -9.61
CA GLY A 518 8.54 -9.37 -8.47
C GLY A 518 7.78 -10.69 -8.48
N TRP A 519 7.08 -10.99 -7.38
CA TRP A 519 6.28 -12.21 -7.23
C TRP A 519 5.17 -12.34 -8.28
N TRP A 520 4.63 -11.22 -8.79
CA TRP A 520 3.58 -11.22 -9.82
C TRP A 520 4.09 -11.79 -11.14
N SER A 521 5.33 -11.48 -11.54
CA SER A 521 5.96 -12.03 -12.74
C SER A 521 6.16 -13.53 -12.63
N ALA A 522 6.51 -14.03 -11.42
CA ALA A 522 6.60 -15.47 -11.16
C ALA A 522 5.24 -16.17 -11.22
N VAL A 523 4.16 -15.54 -10.74
CA VAL A 523 2.80 -16.06 -10.88
C VAL A 523 2.36 -16.09 -12.35
N SER A 524 2.61 -15.02 -13.12
CA SER A 524 2.28 -14.98 -14.54
C SER A 524 3.05 -16.04 -15.33
N GLN A 525 4.36 -16.19 -15.09
CA GLN A 525 5.13 -17.27 -15.70
C GLN A 525 4.62 -18.66 -15.27
N TRP A 526 4.25 -18.85 -14.01
CA TRP A 526 3.69 -20.14 -13.57
C TRP A 526 2.42 -20.50 -14.33
N PHE A 527 1.50 -19.55 -14.53
CA PHE A 527 0.33 -19.77 -15.40
C PHE A 527 0.74 -20.05 -16.85
N ALA A 528 1.81 -19.42 -17.35
CA ALA A 528 2.33 -19.74 -18.67
C ALA A 528 2.82 -21.20 -18.74
N GLU A 529 3.54 -21.68 -17.72
CA GLU A 529 3.92 -23.11 -17.62
C GLU A 529 2.72 -24.06 -17.52
N GLN A 530 1.54 -23.57 -17.14
CA GLN A 530 0.30 -24.34 -17.20
C GLN A 530 -0.30 -24.46 -18.61
N GLY A 531 0.32 -23.86 -19.64
CA GLY A 531 -0.12 -23.91 -21.04
C GLY A 531 -0.95 -22.73 -21.50
N PHE A 532 -0.83 -21.58 -20.83
CA PHE A 532 -1.40 -20.32 -21.29
C PHE A 532 -0.32 -19.44 -21.91
N ALA A 533 -0.70 -18.57 -22.84
CA ALA A 533 0.06 -17.34 -23.07
C ALA A 533 -0.52 -16.25 -22.15
N VAL A 534 0.30 -15.67 -21.28
CA VAL A 534 -0.17 -14.75 -20.24
C VAL A 534 0.21 -13.31 -20.60
N LEU A 535 -0.79 -12.44 -20.71
CA LEU A 535 -0.61 -11.02 -21.03
C LEU A 535 -0.93 -10.16 -19.81
N VAL A 536 0.03 -9.31 -19.41
CA VAL A 536 -0.12 -8.30 -18.36
C VAL A 536 0.03 -6.93 -19.00
N THR A 537 -0.93 -6.03 -18.80
CA THR A 537 -0.92 -4.70 -19.43
C THR A 537 -1.31 -3.60 -18.44
N ASP A 538 -0.48 -2.56 -18.35
CA ASP A 538 -0.80 -1.33 -17.64
C ASP A 538 -1.47 -0.31 -18.57
N GLY A 539 -2.76 -0.08 -18.33
CA GLY A 539 -3.61 0.85 -19.09
C GLY A 539 -3.82 2.20 -18.42
N ARG A 540 -4.73 3.01 -18.97
CA ARG A 540 -5.12 4.31 -18.44
C ARG A 540 -5.50 4.23 -16.97
N GLY A 541 -5.08 5.23 -16.18
CA GLY A 541 -5.27 5.28 -14.73
C GLY A 541 -4.10 4.72 -13.90
N THR A 542 -3.19 3.93 -14.48
CA THR A 542 -2.02 3.43 -13.75
C THR A 542 -1.00 4.55 -13.44
N PRO A 543 -0.21 4.42 -12.37
CA PRO A 543 0.81 5.40 -12.01
C PRO A 543 1.92 5.56 -13.07
N GLY A 544 2.63 6.70 -13.07
CA GLY A 544 3.90 6.86 -13.80
C GLY A 544 3.83 7.42 -15.22
N ARG A 545 2.63 7.76 -15.71
CA ARG A 545 2.43 8.27 -17.08
C ARG A 545 1.76 9.66 -17.15
N GLY A 546 1.91 10.46 -16.10
CA GLY A 546 1.38 11.82 -16.07
C GLY A 546 -0.09 11.92 -15.66
N ARG A 547 -0.56 13.16 -15.54
CA ARG A 547 -1.86 13.52 -14.95
C ARG A 547 -3.03 13.18 -15.87
N ALA A 548 -2.90 13.40 -17.17
CA ALA A 548 -3.90 13.09 -18.17
C ALA A 548 -4.15 11.58 -18.25
N TRP A 549 -3.08 10.78 -18.18
CA TRP A 549 -3.18 9.32 -18.11
C TRP A 549 -3.91 8.86 -16.84
N ALA A 550 -3.52 9.39 -15.68
CA ALA A 550 -4.16 9.07 -14.41
C ALA A 550 -5.65 9.46 -14.39
N LYS A 551 -6.01 10.60 -14.99
CA LYS A 551 -7.37 11.16 -15.00
C LYS A 551 -8.29 10.62 -16.07
N ALA A 552 -7.80 9.79 -16.98
CA ALA A 552 -8.62 9.20 -18.02
C ALA A 552 -9.74 8.28 -17.48
N ILE A 553 -9.66 7.88 -16.21
CA ILE A 553 -10.69 7.09 -15.50
C ILE A 553 -11.66 7.94 -14.66
N HIS A 554 -11.58 9.28 -14.73
CA HIS A 554 -12.46 10.18 -13.98
C HIS A 554 -13.91 10.06 -14.50
N GLY A 555 -14.85 9.70 -13.61
CA GLY A 555 -16.25 9.45 -13.91
C GLY A 555 -16.56 8.07 -14.51
N ASP A 556 -15.56 7.35 -15.01
CA ASP A 556 -15.70 5.98 -15.54
C ASP A 556 -14.45 5.15 -15.24
N ARG A 557 -14.54 4.27 -14.24
CA ARG A 557 -13.43 3.40 -13.84
C ARG A 557 -13.38 2.09 -14.63
N LEU A 558 -14.42 1.73 -15.38
CA LEU A 558 -14.46 0.44 -16.07
C LEU A 558 -14.00 0.55 -17.51
N THR A 559 -14.68 1.41 -18.27
CA THR A 559 -14.66 1.38 -19.73
C THR A 559 -13.26 1.67 -20.27
N PRO A 560 -12.58 2.77 -19.88
CA PRO A 560 -11.24 3.07 -20.39
C PRO A 560 -10.23 1.96 -20.12
N VAL A 561 -10.31 1.33 -18.94
CA VAL A 561 -9.39 0.28 -18.52
C VAL A 561 -9.65 -1.01 -19.31
N LEU A 562 -10.92 -1.38 -19.52
CA LEU A 562 -11.28 -2.54 -20.35
C LEU A 562 -10.87 -2.37 -21.82
N GLU A 563 -11.11 -1.19 -22.40
CA GLU A 563 -10.70 -0.87 -23.77
C GLU A 563 -9.20 -1.09 -23.95
N ASP A 564 -8.38 -0.62 -23.01
CA ASP A 564 -6.93 -0.77 -23.11
C ASP A 564 -6.48 -2.24 -23.03
N GLN A 565 -7.18 -3.08 -22.24
CA GLN A 565 -6.91 -4.52 -22.24
C GLN A 565 -7.25 -5.19 -23.59
N ILE A 566 -8.34 -4.77 -24.22
CA ILE A 566 -8.78 -5.29 -25.53
C ILE A 566 -7.82 -4.84 -26.64
N ASP A 567 -7.39 -3.57 -26.62
CA ASP A 567 -6.45 -3.04 -27.60
C ASP A 567 -5.09 -3.74 -27.49
N ALA A 568 -4.58 -3.94 -26.26
CA ALA A 568 -3.36 -4.69 -26.04
C ALA A 568 -3.47 -6.16 -26.46
N LEU A 569 -4.59 -6.82 -26.15
CA LEU A 569 -4.89 -8.17 -26.57
C LEU A 569 -4.76 -8.33 -28.10
N HIS A 570 -5.46 -7.50 -28.87
CA HIS A 570 -5.46 -7.60 -30.32
C HIS A 570 -4.10 -7.25 -30.94
N GLU A 571 -3.43 -6.22 -30.43
CA GLU A 571 -2.09 -5.87 -30.90
C GLU A 571 -1.08 -6.98 -30.61
N ALA A 572 -1.10 -7.57 -29.41
CA ALA A 572 -0.24 -8.71 -29.06
C ALA A 572 -0.49 -9.89 -30.00
N ALA A 573 -1.75 -10.25 -30.24
CA ALA A 573 -2.10 -11.35 -31.15
C ALA A 573 -1.69 -11.09 -32.61
N SER A 574 -1.66 -9.81 -33.03
CA SER A 574 -1.16 -9.45 -34.36
C SER A 574 0.35 -9.70 -34.52
N ARG A 575 1.12 -9.56 -33.44
CA ARG A 575 2.58 -9.77 -33.40
C ARG A 575 2.95 -11.22 -33.11
N HIS A 576 2.08 -11.94 -32.40
CA HIS A 576 2.26 -13.34 -32.01
C HIS A 576 1.07 -14.18 -32.53
N PRO A 577 1.15 -14.74 -33.75
CA PRO A 577 0.04 -15.47 -34.38
C PRO A 577 -0.42 -16.74 -33.64
N ASP A 578 0.42 -17.25 -32.73
CA ASP A 578 0.09 -18.40 -31.89
C ASP A 578 -0.85 -18.05 -30.73
N LEU A 579 -1.16 -16.77 -30.49
CA LEU A 579 -2.14 -16.38 -29.48
C LEU A 579 -3.56 -16.68 -29.94
N ASP A 580 -4.31 -17.49 -29.18
CA ASP A 580 -5.65 -17.92 -29.57
C ASP A 580 -6.74 -16.94 -29.11
N LEU A 581 -7.17 -16.07 -30.03
CA LEU A 581 -8.28 -15.14 -29.78
C LEU A 581 -9.64 -15.85 -29.60
N ASP A 582 -9.75 -17.13 -29.97
CA ASP A 582 -10.96 -17.93 -29.74
C ASP A 582 -11.01 -18.54 -28.31
N ALA A 583 -9.91 -18.41 -27.54
CA ALA A 583 -9.76 -18.99 -26.21
C ALA A 583 -9.09 -18.00 -25.23
N VAL A 584 -9.76 -16.87 -24.99
CA VAL A 584 -9.26 -15.80 -24.10
C VAL A 584 -9.96 -15.84 -22.73
N ALA A 585 -9.19 -15.88 -21.66
CA ALA A 585 -9.68 -15.68 -20.30
C ALA A 585 -9.02 -14.47 -19.62
N ILE A 586 -9.62 -14.02 -18.52
CA ILE A 586 -9.07 -12.94 -17.70
C ILE A 586 -9.19 -13.29 -16.21
N ARG A 587 -8.15 -13.00 -15.43
CA ARG A 587 -8.18 -13.16 -13.98
C ARG A 587 -7.63 -11.93 -13.27
N GLY A 588 -8.04 -11.76 -12.02
CA GLY A 588 -7.42 -10.76 -11.14
C GLY A 588 -7.98 -10.78 -9.72
N TRP A 589 -7.34 -10.01 -8.84
CA TRP A 589 -7.73 -9.82 -7.45
C TRP A 589 -8.00 -8.33 -7.17
N SER A 590 -8.94 -8.01 -6.29
CA SER A 590 -9.37 -6.64 -6.00
C SER A 590 -9.82 -5.93 -7.29
N TYR A 591 -9.23 -4.80 -7.65
CA TYR A 591 -9.55 -4.10 -8.91
C TYR A 591 -9.40 -5.00 -10.15
N GLY A 592 -8.38 -5.85 -10.21
CA GLY A 592 -8.21 -6.80 -11.31
C GLY A 592 -9.35 -7.83 -11.35
N GLY A 593 -9.91 -8.20 -10.20
CA GLY A 593 -11.09 -9.07 -10.11
C GLY A 593 -12.36 -8.37 -10.58
N TYR A 594 -12.51 -7.09 -10.25
CA TYR A 594 -13.56 -6.23 -10.81
C TYR A 594 -13.45 -6.13 -12.33
N LEU A 595 -12.23 -5.93 -12.86
CA LEU A 595 -11.98 -5.87 -14.29
C LEU A 595 -12.30 -7.21 -14.97
N ALA A 596 -11.90 -8.33 -14.38
CA ALA A 596 -12.17 -9.67 -14.89
C ALA A 596 -13.68 -9.97 -14.97
N ALA A 597 -14.43 -9.65 -13.91
CA ALA A 597 -15.89 -9.78 -13.92
C ALA A 597 -16.54 -8.84 -14.95
N GLY A 598 -16.08 -7.58 -15.03
CA GLY A 598 -16.57 -6.60 -16.01
C GLY A 598 -16.33 -7.05 -17.45
N ALA A 599 -15.16 -7.62 -17.75
CA ALA A 599 -14.78 -8.09 -19.08
C ALA A 599 -15.78 -9.13 -19.64
N VAL A 600 -16.15 -10.15 -18.86
CA VAL A 600 -17.11 -11.17 -19.31
C VAL A 600 -18.57 -10.71 -19.33
N LEU A 601 -18.91 -9.61 -18.65
CA LEU A 601 -20.24 -9.00 -18.70
C LEU A 601 -20.42 -8.06 -19.91
N HIS A 602 -19.36 -7.31 -20.24
CA HIS A 602 -19.40 -6.24 -21.24
C HIS A 602 -18.87 -6.68 -22.61
N HIS A 603 -17.91 -7.60 -22.63
CA HIS A 603 -17.26 -8.10 -23.85
C HIS A 603 -17.20 -9.64 -23.89
N PRO A 604 -18.34 -10.36 -23.73
CA PRO A 604 -18.36 -11.82 -23.78
C PRO A 604 -17.95 -12.38 -25.15
N GLU A 605 -17.98 -11.58 -26.22
CA GLU A 605 -17.47 -11.93 -27.55
C GLU A 605 -15.94 -12.04 -27.61
N ILE A 606 -15.24 -11.40 -26.66
CA ILE A 606 -13.77 -11.43 -26.55
C ILE A 606 -13.35 -12.33 -25.40
N PHE A 607 -13.93 -12.14 -24.21
CA PHE A 607 -13.56 -12.88 -23.01
C PHE A 607 -14.46 -14.08 -22.79
N HIS A 608 -13.87 -15.26 -22.79
CA HIS A 608 -14.55 -16.55 -22.77
C HIS A 608 -14.68 -17.16 -21.37
N ALA A 609 -13.86 -16.74 -20.41
CA ALA A 609 -13.97 -17.13 -19.00
C ALA A 609 -13.31 -16.08 -18.09
N ALA A 610 -13.76 -15.98 -16.82
CA ALA A 610 -13.13 -15.09 -15.84
C ALA A 610 -13.01 -15.69 -14.43
N VAL A 611 -11.94 -15.31 -13.75
CA VAL A 611 -11.78 -15.47 -12.29
C VAL A 611 -11.69 -14.09 -11.64
N ALA A 612 -12.65 -13.79 -10.76
CA ALA A 612 -12.75 -12.53 -10.05
C ALA A 612 -12.56 -12.75 -8.54
N GLY A 613 -11.35 -12.41 -8.06
CA GLY A 613 -11.02 -12.44 -6.64
C GLY A 613 -11.27 -11.09 -5.96
N ALA A 614 -11.91 -11.09 -4.79
CA ALA A 614 -12.19 -9.92 -3.96
C ALA A 614 -12.69 -8.67 -4.74
N ALA A 615 -13.59 -8.87 -5.71
CA ALA A 615 -13.96 -7.84 -6.67
C ALA A 615 -14.90 -6.77 -6.06
N PRO A 616 -14.58 -5.46 -6.14
CA PRO A 616 -15.48 -4.38 -5.73
C PRO A 616 -16.61 -4.16 -6.76
N THR A 617 -17.63 -5.02 -6.73
CA THR A 617 -18.72 -5.07 -7.72
C THR A 617 -19.80 -3.98 -7.59
N ASP A 618 -19.85 -3.27 -6.45
CA ASP A 618 -20.76 -2.16 -6.19
C ASP A 618 -19.95 -1.02 -5.60
N ARG A 619 -19.70 0.02 -6.40
CA ARG A 619 -18.81 1.12 -6.02
C ARG A 619 -19.30 1.90 -4.81
N ARG A 620 -20.60 1.89 -4.53
CA ARG A 620 -21.17 2.59 -3.36
C ARG A 620 -20.77 1.97 -2.02
N LEU A 621 -20.27 0.74 -2.02
CA LEU A 621 -19.80 0.07 -0.80
C LEU A 621 -18.33 0.35 -0.48
N TYR A 622 -17.61 1.08 -1.33
CA TYR A 622 -16.21 1.41 -1.09
C TYR A 622 -16.08 2.73 -0.33
N ASP A 623 -14.91 3.01 0.25
CA ASP A 623 -14.74 4.18 1.13
C ASP A 623 -14.84 5.52 0.39
N THR A 624 -15.17 6.57 1.15
CA THR A 624 -15.35 7.94 0.67
C THR A 624 -14.15 8.43 -0.13
N HIS A 625 -12.97 8.54 0.49
CA HIS A 625 -11.81 9.19 -0.13
C HIS A 625 -11.35 8.45 -1.39
N TRP A 626 -11.35 7.12 -1.39
CA TRP A 626 -10.94 6.39 -2.57
C TRP A 626 -11.95 6.51 -3.72
N GLU A 627 -13.24 6.24 -3.48
CA GLU A 627 -14.21 6.16 -4.58
C GLU A 627 -14.69 7.54 -5.03
N GLU A 628 -14.94 8.47 -4.10
CA GLU A 628 -15.41 9.82 -4.42
C GLU A 628 -14.36 10.61 -5.22
N ARG A 629 -13.06 10.32 -5.07
CA ARG A 629 -11.98 10.89 -5.92
C ARG A 629 -12.24 10.68 -7.41
N PHE A 630 -12.69 9.49 -7.77
CA PHE A 630 -12.81 9.08 -9.16
C PHE A 630 -14.23 9.26 -9.70
N LEU A 631 -15.25 9.00 -8.89
CA LEU A 631 -16.65 8.98 -9.32
C LEU A 631 -17.48 10.17 -8.80
N GLY A 632 -16.94 10.96 -7.86
CA GLY A 632 -17.65 12.01 -7.14
C GLY A 632 -18.63 11.50 -6.08
N HIS A 633 -19.48 12.39 -5.56
CA HIS A 633 -20.48 12.02 -4.57
C HIS A 633 -21.64 11.23 -5.22
N PRO A 634 -22.06 10.07 -4.68
CA PRO A 634 -23.06 9.21 -5.33
C PRO A 634 -24.44 9.84 -5.46
N ASP A 635 -24.82 10.78 -4.59
CA ASP A 635 -26.09 11.52 -4.69
C ASP A 635 -26.04 12.71 -5.67
N VAL A 636 -24.83 13.17 -6.03
CA VAL A 636 -24.63 14.29 -6.96
C VAL A 636 -24.38 13.77 -8.38
N GLN A 637 -23.59 12.70 -8.50
CA GLN A 637 -23.16 12.09 -9.77
C GLN A 637 -23.50 10.58 -9.80
N PRO A 638 -24.78 10.19 -9.61
CA PRO A 638 -25.19 8.79 -9.53
C PRO A 638 -24.86 7.97 -10.78
N GLU A 639 -24.83 8.60 -11.95
CA GLU A 639 -24.53 7.98 -13.24
C GLU A 639 -23.10 7.41 -13.32
N ASN A 640 -22.15 8.02 -12.60
CA ASN A 640 -20.76 7.53 -12.53
C ASN A 640 -20.67 6.21 -11.77
N TYR A 641 -21.47 6.06 -10.72
CA TYR A 641 -21.59 4.81 -9.95
C TYR A 641 -22.36 3.74 -10.72
N GLU A 642 -23.40 4.12 -11.46
CA GLU A 642 -24.17 3.20 -12.30
C GLU A 642 -23.33 2.57 -13.42
N ARG A 643 -22.51 3.37 -14.12
CA ARG A 643 -21.64 2.85 -15.18
C ARG A 643 -20.46 2.03 -14.63
N SER A 644 -20.00 2.34 -13.41
CA SER A 644 -18.82 1.71 -12.80
C SER A 644 -19.15 0.56 -11.83
N SER A 645 -20.42 0.18 -11.66
CA SER A 645 -20.83 -0.96 -10.81
C SER A 645 -21.31 -2.13 -11.66
N LEU A 646 -21.01 -3.35 -11.25
CA LEU A 646 -21.31 -4.57 -12.01
C LEU A 646 -22.65 -5.21 -11.64
N VAL A 647 -23.16 -4.95 -10.43
CA VAL A 647 -24.43 -5.52 -9.94
C VAL A 647 -25.60 -5.29 -10.91
N PRO A 648 -25.83 -4.09 -11.48
CA PRO A 648 -26.91 -3.88 -12.45
C PRO A 648 -26.75 -4.68 -13.75
N TYR A 649 -25.52 -5.05 -14.12
CA TYR A 649 -25.19 -5.77 -15.34
C TYR A 649 -25.14 -7.29 -15.17
N ALA A 650 -25.40 -7.83 -13.98
CA ALA A 650 -25.38 -9.27 -13.70
C ALA A 650 -26.19 -10.10 -14.73
N HIS A 651 -27.31 -9.55 -15.21
CA HIS A 651 -28.15 -10.19 -16.23
C HIS A 651 -27.46 -10.40 -17.58
N LYS A 652 -26.30 -9.78 -17.85
CA LYS A 652 -25.53 -9.95 -19.08
C LYS A 652 -24.59 -11.15 -19.07
N LEU A 653 -24.37 -11.81 -17.93
CA LEU A 653 -23.41 -12.91 -17.87
C LEU A 653 -23.83 -14.08 -18.77
N THR A 654 -22.98 -14.43 -19.73
CA THR A 654 -23.14 -15.58 -20.63
C THR A 654 -21.94 -16.52 -20.60
N ARG A 655 -20.85 -16.14 -19.93
CA ARG A 655 -19.57 -16.85 -19.89
C ARG A 655 -19.31 -17.42 -18.48
N PRO A 656 -18.53 -18.50 -18.35
CA PRO A 656 -18.09 -19.01 -17.06
C PRO A 656 -17.41 -17.95 -16.21
N LEU A 657 -17.86 -17.82 -14.95
CA LEU A 657 -17.33 -16.90 -13.96
C LEU A 657 -17.12 -17.61 -12.62
N LEU A 658 -15.91 -17.51 -12.08
CA LEU A 658 -15.55 -17.91 -10.73
C LEU A 658 -15.38 -16.68 -9.85
N LEU A 659 -16.16 -16.57 -8.79
CA LEU A 659 -16.04 -15.55 -7.75
C LEU A 659 -15.30 -16.14 -6.55
N VAL A 660 -14.26 -15.45 -6.07
CA VAL A 660 -13.47 -15.85 -4.89
C VAL A 660 -13.41 -14.67 -3.93
N HIS A 661 -13.67 -14.87 -2.62
CA HIS A 661 -13.66 -13.75 -1.68
C HIS A 661 -13.40 -14.20 -0.24
N GLY A 662 -12.57 -13.46 0.49
CA GLY A 662 -12.40 -13.60 1.94
C GLY A 662 -13.66 -13.19 2.69
N VAL A 663 -14.18 -14.05 3.57
CA VAL A 663 -15.40 -13.75 4.33
C VAL A 663 -15.17 -12.68 5.40
N ALA A 664 -13.92 -12.53 5.86
CA ALA A 664 -13.51 -11.53 6.85
C ALA A 664 -12.84 -10.30 6.22
N ASP A 665 -12.98 -10.09 4.91
CA ASP A 665 -12.45 -8.92 4.20
C ASP A 665 -13.06 -7.63 4.76
N ASP A 666 -12.20 -6.73 5.24
CA ASP A 666 -12.56 -5.46 5.87
C ASP A 666 -12.22 -4.24 5.00
N ASN A 667 -11.75 -4.49 3.77
CA ASN A 667 -11.45 -3.49 2.74
C ASN A 667 -12.50 -3.57 1.62
N VAL A 668 -12.49 -4.66 0.85
CA VAL A 668 -13.57 -4.98 -0.09
C VAL A 668 -14.52 -5.93 0.64
N VAL A 669 -15.45 -5.39 1.41
CA VAL A 669 -16.31 -6.24 2.26
C VAL A 669 -17.04 -7.33 1.47
N PHE A 670 -17.22 -8.50 2.10
CA PHE A 670 -17.85 -9.68 1.50
C PHE A 670 -19.25 -9.42 0.91
N ALA A 671 -19.93 -8.33 1.33
CA ALA A 671 -21.18 -7.87 0.76
C ALA A 671 -21.12 -7.63 -0.76
N HIS A 672 -19.97 -7.24 -1.31
CA HIS A 672 -19.77 -7.10 -2.76
C HIS A 672 -20.06 -8.42 -3.49
N MET A 673 -19.43 -9.52 -3.06
CA MET A 673 -19.63 -10.82 -3.67
C MET A 673 -21.07 -11.30 -3.48
N LEU A 674 -21.63 -11.16 -2.28
CA LEU A 674 -22.99 -11.62 -1.98
C LEU A 674 -24.06 -10.90 -2.81
N ARG A 675 -23.97 -9.57 -2.92
CA ARG A 675 -24.94 -8.78 -3.71
C ARG A 675 -24.83 -9.10 -5.20
N PHE A 676 -23.62 -9.27 -5.71
CA PHE A 676 -23.42 -9.63 -7.11
C PHE A 676 -23.88 -11.07 -7.44
N SER A 677 -23.51 -12.05 -6.60
CA SER A 677 -23.97 -13.43 -6.71
C SER A 677 -25.51 -13.52 -6.64
N SER A 678 -26.13 -12.77 -5.73
CA SER A 678 -27.60 -12.68 -5.64
C SER A 678 -28.23 -12.13 -6.92
N ALA A 679 -27.67 -11.07 -7.50
CA ALA A 679 -28.14 -10.50 -8.76
C ALA A 679 -27.96 -11.47 -9.95
N LEU A 680 -26.84 -12.19 -10.01
CA LEU A 680 -26.59 -13.23 -11.02
C LEU A 680 -27.63 -14.35 -10.91
N LEU A 681 -27.88 -14.85 -9.70
CA LEU A 681 -28.87 -15.89 -9.45
C LEU A 681 -30.30 -15.41 -9.83
N ALA A 682 -30.67 -14.20 -9.43
CA ALA A 682 -31.98 -13.62 -9.75
C ALA A 682 -32.20 -13.48 -11.26
N ALA A 683 -31.13 -13.24 -12.03
CA ALA A 683 -31.16 -13.20 -13.49
C ALA A 683 -31.02 -14.58 -14.16
N GLY A 684 -30.97 -15.67 -13.38
CA GLY A 684 -30.81 -17.03 -13.91
C GLY A 684 -29.43 -17.30 -14.53
N ARG A 685 -28.40 -16.57 -14.12
CA ARG A 685 -27.04 -16.69 -14.67
C ARG A 685 -26.17 -17.62 -13.81
N PRO A 686 -25.70 -18.75 -14.37
CA PRO A 686 -24.85 -19.69 -13.62
C PRO A 686 -23.48 -19.07 -13.35
N HIS A 687 -22.97 -19.28 -12.13
CA HIS A 687 -21.65 -18.81 -11.69
C HIS A 687 -21.16 -19.69 -10.55
N THR A 688 -19.84 -19.74 -10.34
CA THR A 688 -19.20 -20.47 -9.23
C THR A 688 -18.80 -19.48 -8.14
N VAL A 689 -19.00 -19.86 -6.88
CA VAL A 689 -18.63 -19.03 -5.72
C VAL A 689 -17.72 -19.85 -4.80
N LEU A 690 -16.57 -19.28 -4.43
CA LEU A 690 -15.61 -19.83 -3.49
C LEU A 690 -15.38 -18.84 -2.33
N PRO A 691 -16.16 -18.94 -1.24
CA PRO A 691 -15.92 -18.15 -0.04
C PRO A 691 -14.73 -18.72 0.74
N LEU A 692 -13.81 -17.85 1.16
CA LEU A 692 -12.62 -18.22 1.93
C LEU A 692 -12.83 -17.87 3.40
N SER A 693 -13.11 -18.89 4.21
CA SER A 693 -13.33 -18.73 5.65
C SER A 693 -12.06 -18.25 6.36
N GLY A 694 -12.21 -17.25 7.23
CA GLY A 694 -11.11 -16.68 8.01
C GLY A 694 -10.09 -15.86 7.21
N ALA A 695 -10.26 -15.71 5.89
CA ALA A 695 -9.43 -14.84 5.07
C ALA A 695 -9.98 -13.40 5.04
N THR A 696 -9.08 -12.43 5.15
CA THR A 696 -9.35 -10.99 4.95
C THR A 696 -9.21 -10.62 3.47
N HIS A 697 -8.84 -9.38 3.16
CA HIS A 697 -8.49 -8.98 1.79
C HIS A 697 -7.23 -9.70 1.29
N LEU A 698 -6.34 -10.09 2.20
CA LEU A 698 -5.15 -10.88 1.93
C LEU A 698 -5.36 -12.33 2.34
N VAL A 699 -5.26 -13.25 1.37
CA VAL A 699 -5.21 -14.68 1.66
C VAL A 699 -3.80 -15.05 2.11
N THR A 700 -3.66 -15.45 3.38
CA THR A 700 -2.36 -15.71 4.02
C THR A 700 -2.17 -17.17 4.45
N GLN A 701 -3.25 -17.96 4.54
CA GLN A 701 -3.16 -19.37 4.91
C GLN A 701 -2.56 -20.18 3.77
N GLU A 702 -1.51 -20.94 4.09
CA GLU A 702 -0.67 -21.62 3.09
C GLU A 702 -1.46 -22.59 2.20
N ASP A 703 -2.32 -23.40 2.82
CA ASP A 703 -3.19 -24.34 2.10
C ASP A 703 -4.23 -23.61 1.23
N GLN A 704 -4.75 -22.46 1.69
CA GLN A 704 -5.71 -21.68 0.90
C GLN A 704 -5.03 -21.05 -0.32
N VAL A 705 -3.87 -20.42 -0.16
CA VAL A 705 -3.14 -19.77 -1.26
C VAL A 705 -2.74 -20.79 -2.32
N SER A 706 -2.11 -21.90 -1.91
CA SER A 706 -1.60 -22.90 -2.85
C SER A 706 -2.73 -23.61 -3.61
N ASN A 707 -3.79 -24.03 -2.92
CA ASN A 707 -4.92 -24.70 -3.57
C ASN A 707 -5.76 -23.74 -4.41
N LEU A 708 -5.85 -22.46 -4.04
CA LEU A 708 -6.55 -21.47 -4.84
C LEU A 708 -5.94 -21.36 -6.25
N MET A 709 -4.61 -21.25 -6.37
CA MET A 709 -3.94 -21.20 -7.67
C MET A 709 -4.27 -22.43 -8.54
N LEU A 710 -4.25 -23.62 -7.94
CA LEU A 710 -4.58 -24.87 -8.64
C LEU A 710 -6.04 -24.92 -9.09
N LEU A 711 -6.97 -24.48 -8.25
CA LEU A 711 -8.40 -24.44 -8.55
C LEU A 711 -8.73 -23.42 -9.66
N GLU A 712 -8.10 -22.25 -9.64
CA GLU A 712 -8.23 -21.25 -10.69
C GLU A 712 -7.75 -21.80 -12.04
N THR A 713 -6.56 -22.41 -12.08
CA THR A 713 -6.03 -23.05 -13.29
C THR A 713 -6.98 -24.13 -13.82
N ALA A 714 -7.47 -25.01 -12.94
CA ALA A 714 -8.40 -26.07 -13.34
C ALA A 714 -9.72 -25.51 -13.89
N PHE A 715 -10.25 -24.45 -13.26
CA PHE A 715 -11.45 -23.76 -13.72
C PHE A 715 -11.26 -23.14 -15.11
N LEU A 716 -10.14 -22.45 -15.34
CA LEU A 716 -9.82 -21.80 -16.61
C LEU A 716 -9.64 -22.82 -17.73
N LYS A 717 -8.83 -23.87 -17.53
CA LYS A 717 -8.62 -24.94 -18.52
C LYS A 717 -9.94 -25.62 -18.91
N LYS A 718 -10.78 -25.94 -17.92
CA LYS A 718 -12.11 -26.51 -18.15
C LYS A 718 -13.01 -25.58 -18.95
N SER A 719 -12.99 -24.27 -18.63
CA SER A 719 -13.87 -23.29 -19.26
C SER A 719 -13.49 -22.97 -20.70
N LEU A 720 -12.21 -23.06 -21.04
CA LEU A 720 -11.68 -22.83 -22.39
C LEU A 720 -11.57 -24.11 -23.24
N ASN A 721 -11.95 -25.28 -22.71
CA ASN A 721 -11.73 -26.59 -23.33
C ASN A 721 -10.24 -26.88 -23.67
N SER A 722 -9.31 -26.31 -22.91
CA SER A 722 -7.89 -26.51 -23.12
C SER A 722 -7.43 -27.87 -22.54
N PRO A 723 -6.57 -28.62 -23.25
CA PRO A 723 -6.08 -29.90 -22.75
C PRO A 723 -5.32 -29.75 -21.44
N SER A 724 -5.42 -30.75 -20.56
CA SER A 724 -4.51 -30.86 -19.42
C SER A 724 -3.17 -31.36 -19.93
N ILE A 725 -2.13 -30.57 -19.72
CA ILE A 725 -0.72 -30.91 -20.01
C ILE A 725 -0.20 -31.83 -18.90
#